data_AF-A0A7S1DWF7-F1
#
_entry.id   AF-A0A7S1DWF7-F1
#
_cell.length_a   1.000
_cell.length_b   1.000
_cell.length_c   1.000
_cell.angle_alpha   90.00
_cell.angle_beta   90.00
_cell.angle_gamma   90.00
#
_symmetry.space_group_name_H-M   'P 1'
#
loop_
_entity.id
_entity.type
_entity.pdbx_description
1 polymer ?
#
loop_
_entity_poly.entity_id
_entity_poly.type
_entity_poly.pdbx_seq_one_letter_code
_entity_poly.pdbx_strand_id
1 'polypeptide(L)'
;FNRLHVFTLNPRRNLWEEAGVKQIENMYSATAMSWKYDGSRLTVGTLTGAVDMYDACLRRYRYKGKFEFTYVSLSQVIVKRLSSGTRIVLKSHFGYEIVKINIYQDQYLVAHTPETLLIGDLESCKLSEVPWRGSGSERFIFENRAVCMVYNAGELSLVEYGRNEMLGSVRTEHVSPHFISCRLNDAKSDRGVELAENKRIAYLMDFQTIRVMDLVRDIEVATINHESKVDWLELNPSASKLLFRDRERNLHLYDSNTQQRTTLLNYCSYVQWVPASDVVVAQNRDNLCVWYTIDAPERVTIFQIKGDVEDIERAAGRTEVIVDEGINTVSYRLDETLIEFGSSIDNKEYEGAVALLEQLELSPETEAMWNTLCQLALQDGRLVIAERCCAALGDTARAMFLRKANTIADEAQRNGLEDGTQHFMVKAKMATLEKHFERAEQILLEQGKVEEAMEMYQELHRWDEAIAIAESKNRPETDEMKTKYFQWLLETSQEEKAAQLQEKQGDIETAIRLYLQGSLPARAAALAQNHPQPPEMLEMIASELSRAGLHEKAGSFFEKLNVPERALEAYRRGNAYRRAVDLARRQFPREVVSLEHDWGMFLVQQKQLDAAINHFIEANQYVKAIEAAIQAKQWSKAVQIVDTQEQDVAERFYKVIAQHFEDTKNLDQAERYWLRSGEPQGAVEMYSRHNKWDKAHKVASTYMAEDKVRQLYVSQAQKLESAGRIKEAEKLYLMVSEPDLAINMYKKNRHYDNMIRLVAQHRKDLLAETHLHLAQQLEGENKFKEAERHYVEAQDWKSAVNMHRAHDNWDDAIRVAKSHGGVNASKQVAYAWAVSLGGKAGAELLNKFGLIEQAIDYATESGAFEQAFQLSRTSMKSKLPEVHLKHAMFLEDEGRFKEAEGEFINAKKPKEAIDMYLHQADWGNALRIAENFDPSSRNDILIAKAKSCIEKKDFIGAEQLFVEAGKPDMAVKAHKDARQWDDAIRVAKTHEKMLGSGAVHELQQEKGRSLSMPDPGNSSQDLMAPGRMWEDQGEHSKAIDAYLKVTSNHTKDYDNLEVIWEKAVDLALNHVTSRIGEVVNEVSRRLVEIGRFEQAAEFLEGIDAHRDAIEVYVKAGMFDKAREVCKHAPQLSSYVEQAAKAGGGG
;
A
#
# COMPACT_ATOMS: atom_id res chain seq x y z
N PHE A 1 -21.59 24.38 -64.82
CA PHE A 1 -21.27 23.09 -65.46
C PHE A 1 -19.97 22.56 -64.87
N ASN A 2 -19.78 21.23 -64.77
CA ASN A 2 -18.60 20.57 -64.16
C ASN A 2 -18.31 20.90 -62.68
N ARG A 3 -19.30 21.39 -61.91
CA ARG A 3 -19.09 21.82 -60.51
C ARG A 3 -20.29 21.44 -59.65
N LEU A 4 -20.01 20.97 -58.43
CA LEU A 4 -20.98 20.82 -57.34
C LEU A 4 -20.65 21.82 -56.24
N HIS A 5 -21.61 22.67 -55.91
CA HIS A 5 -21.51 23.62 -54.79
C HIS A 5 -22.08 22.96 -53.53
N VAL A 6 -21.33 22.99 -52.44
CA VAL A 6 -21.73 22.42 -51.15
C VAL A 6 -22.07 23.56 -50.21
N PHE A 7 -23.29 23.56 -49.70
CA PHE A 7 -23.76 24.51 -48.70
C PHE A 7 -23.93 23.79 -47.36
N THR A 8 -23.54 24.44 -46.27
CA THR A 8 -23.76 23.95 -44.90
C THR A 8 -24.69 24.93 -44.18
N LEU A 9 -25.75 24.41 -43.56
CA LEU A 9 -26.65 25.23 -42.74
C LEU A 9 -25.95 25.57 -41.42
N ASN A 10 -25.75 26.85 -41.15
CA ASN A 10 -25.24 27.32 -39.87
C ASN A 10 -26.42 27.43 -38.87
N PRO A 11 -26.55 26.50 -37.89
CA PRO A 11 -27.74 26.44 -37.04
C PRO A 11 -27.87 27.65 -36.10
N ARG A 12 -26.76 28.33 -35.77
CA ARG A 12 -26.77 29.51 -34.89
C ARG A 12 -27.29 30.76 -35.60
N ARG A 13 -27.07 30.86 -36.91
CA ARG A 13 -27.48 31.99 -37.75
C ARG A 13 -28.71 31.70 -38.60
N ASN A 14 -29.11 30.43 -38.68
CA ASN A 14 -30.17 29.91 -39.54
C ASN A 14 -30.00 30.32 -41.02
N LEU A 15 -28.75 30.29 -41.50
CA LEU A 15 -28.36 30.71 -42.85
C LEU A 15 -27.52 29.61 -43.52
N TRP A 16 -27.73 29.40 -44.81
CA TRP A 16 -26.90 28.50 -45.61
C TRP A 16 -25.62 29.22 -46.03
N GLU A 17 -24.48 28.70 -45.60
CA GLU A 17 -23.15 29.22 -45.94
C GLU A 17 -22.49 28.28 -46.96
N GLU A 18 -21.86 28.82 -48.00
CA GLU A 18 -21.14 28.01 -48.99
C GLU A 18 -19.88 27.42 -48.33
N ALA A 19 -19.84 26.10 -48.20
CA ALA A 19 -18.74 25.38 -47.55
C ALA A 19 -17.60 25.05 -48.53
N GLY A 20 -17.90 24.91 -49.83
CA GLY A 20 -16.90 24.70 -50.86
C GLY A 20 -17.46 24.26 -52.21
N VAL A 21 -16.59 24.20 -53.22
CA VAL A 21 -16.93 23.82 -54.60
C VAL A 21 -16.08 22.64 -55.04
N LYS A 22 -16.72 21.56 -55.50
CA LYS A 22 -16.05 20.39 -56.08
C LYS A 22 -16.13 20.46 -57.60
N GLN A 23 -14.98 20.57 -58.26
CA GLN A 23 -14.90 20.52 -59.73
C GLN A 23 -14.72 19.07 -60.19
N ILE A 24 -15.54 18.64 -61.16
CA ILE A 24 -15.55 17.30 -61.73
C ILE A 24 -15.42 17.44 -63.24
N GLU A 25 -14.32 16.94 -63.79
CA GLU A 25 -14.05 17.01 -65.23
C GLU A 25 -15.06 16.17 -66.01
N ASN A 26 -15.49 16.67 -67.17
CA ASN A 26 -16.38 15.96 -68.11
C ASN A 26 -17.79 15.60 -67.57
N MET A 27 -18.23 16.14 -66.43
CA MET A 27 -19.58 15.93 -65.89
C MET A 27 -20.69 16.60 -66.75
N TYR A 28 -20.36 17.78 -67.31
CA TYR A 28 -21.20 18.81 -67.93
C TYR A 28 -22.41 19.22 -67.09
N SER A 29 -23.39 18.34 -66.96
CA SER A 29 -24.62 18.51 -66.16
C SER A 29 -24.98 17.19 -65.46
N ALA A 30 -25.58 17.31 -64.27
CA ALA A 30 -26.26 16.20 -63.61
C ALA A 30 -27.59 15.92 -64.34
N THR A 31 -27.82 14.68 -64.76
CA THR A 31 -29.07 14.21 -65.39
C THR A 31 -30.00 13.52 -64.39
N ALA A 32 -29.43 12.90 -63.37
CA ALA A 32 -30.16 12.28 -62.26
C ALA A 32 -29.35 12.42 -60.97
N MET A 33 -30.02 12.50 -59.83
CA MET A 33 -29.37 12.47 -58.52
C MET A 33 -30.20 11.69 -57.53
N SER A 34 -29.54 10.96 -56.63
CA SER A 34 -30.19 10.23 -55.55
C SER A 34 -29.30 10.20 -54.32
N TRP A 35 -29.89 10.51 -53.17
CA TRP A 35 -29.24 10.37 -51.88
C TRP A 35 -29.53 8.99 -51.30
N LYS A 36 -28.52 8.39 -50.66
CA LYS A 36 -28.74 7.26 -49.76
C LYS A 36 -29.64 7.73 -48.61
N TYR A 37 -30.55 6.87 -48.17
CA TYR A 37 -31.55 7.19 -47.14
C TYR A 37 -30.98 7.76 -45.84
N ASP A 38 -29.74 7.40 -45.48
CA ASP A 38 -29.05 7.89 -44.29
C ASP A 38 -28.26 9.19 -44.48
N GLY A 39 -28.31 9.79 -45.68
CA GLY A 39 -27.61 11.03 -46.04
C GLY A 39 -26.10 10.89 -46.25
N SER A 40 -25.53 9.69 -46.13
CA SER A 40 -24.07 9.49 -46.17
C SER A 40 -23.47 9.49 -47.57
N ARG A 41 -24.30 9.31 -48.60
CA ARG A 41 -23.84 9.18 -49.99
C ARG A 41 -24.79 9.85 -50.97
N LEU A 42 -24.21 10.54 -51.94
CA LEU A 42 -24.90 11.12 -53.09
C LEU A 42 -24.42 10.42 -54.36
N THR A 43 -25.35 9.87 -55.13
CA THR A 43 -25.06 9.31 -56.46
C THR A 43 -25.62 10.25 -57.51
N VAL A 44 -24.80 10.59 -58.51
CA VAL A 44 -25.15 11.52 -59.59
C VAL A 44 -24.91 10.86 -60.94
N GLY A 45 -25.92 10.85 -61.79
CA GLY A 45 -25.80 10.53 -63.21
C GLY A 45 -25.37 11.76 -63.99
N THR A 46 -24.42 11.61 -64.90
CA THR A 46 -23.87 12.70 -65.72
C THR A 46 -24.41 12.64 -67.16
N LEU A 47 -24.33 13.76 -67.88
CA LEU A 47 -24.75 13.83 -69.29
C LEU A 47 -23.96 12.89 -70.20
N THR A 48 -22.70 12.59 -69.86
CA THR A 48 -21.81 11.70 -70.61
C THR A 48 -22.03 10.22 -70.30
N GLY A 49 -23.01 9.87 -69.46
CA GLY A 49 -23.35 8.49 -69.11
C GLY A 49 -22.57 7.90 -67.93
N ALA A 50 -21.68 8.67 -67.28
CA ALA A 50 -21.02 8.24 -66.05
C ALA A 50 -21.96 8.34 -64.83
N VAL A 51 -21.77 7.44 -63.87
CA VAL A 51 -22.45 7.45 -62.56
C VAL A 51 -21.41 7.64 -61.48
N ASP A 52 -21.40 8.82 -60.86
CA ASP A 52 -20.44 9.18 -59.82
C ASP A 52 -21.10 9.05 -58.44
N MET A 53 -20.36 8.49 -57.47
CA MET A 53 -20.81 8.35 -56.09
C MET A 53 -19.90 9.14 -55.16
N TYR A 54 -20.50 10.05 -54.38
CA TYR A 54 -19.83 10.95 -53.45
C TYR A 54 -20.18 10.55 -52.01
N ASP A 55 -19.17 10.32 -51.17
CA ASP A 55 -19.36 10.24 -49.72
C ASP A 55 -19.57 11.65 -49.16
N ALA A 56 -20.68 11.87 -48.47
CA ALA A 56 -20.99 13.14 -47.80
C ALA A 56 -20.75 13.00 -46.29
N CYS A 57 -19.88 13.84 -45.75
CA CYS A 57 -19.66 13.93 -44.30
C CYS A 57 -19.21 15.35 -43.92
N LEU A 58 -19.65 15.81 -42.75
CA LEU A 58 -19.22 17.08 -42.16
C LEU A 58 -17.80 16.99 -41.62
N ARG A 59 -17.49 15.89 -40.94
CA ARG A 59 -16.19 15.63 -40.32
C ARG A 59 -15.91 14.13 -40.28
N ARG A 60 -14.66 13.76 -40.57
CA ARG A 60 -14.17 12.39 -40.40
C ARG A 60 -12.83 12.42 -39.65
N TYR A 61 -12.71 11.64 -38.58
CA TYR A 61 -11.45 11.51 -37.85
C TYR A 61 -11.32 10.15 -37.17
N ARG A 62 -10.09 9.78 -36.81
CA ARG A 62 -9.77 8.52 -36.13
C ARG A 62 -9.74 8.74 -34.63
N TYR A 63 -10.42 7.86 -33.89
CA TYR A 63 -10.44 7.84 -32.43
C TYR A 63 -9.56 6.71 -31.91
N LYS A 64 -8.54 7.06 -31.11
CA LYS A 64 -7.54 6.15 -30.52
C LYS A 64 -6.91 5.16 -31.52
N GLY A 65 -6.85 5.49 -32.81
CA GLY A 65 -6.31 4.62 -33.86
C GLY A 65 -7.11 3.33 -34.15
N LYS A 66 -8.16 3.02 -33.37
CA LYS A 66 -8.98 1.80 -33.49
C LYS A 66 -10.34 2.05 -34.13
N PHE A 67 -10.87 3.27 -34.02
CA PHE A 67 -12.20 3.62 -34.51
C PHE A 67 -12.12 4.81 -35.47
N GLU A 68 -13.07 4.88 -36.39
CA GLU A 68 -13.27 5.99 -37.31
C GLU A 68 -14.67 6.56 -37.09
N PHE A 69 -14.75 7.85 -36.77
CA PHE A 69 -16.03 8.56 -36.63
C PHE A 69 -16.27 9.40 -37.88
N THR A 70 -17.39 9.16 -38.55
CA THR A 70 -17.84 9.90 -39.73
C THR A 70 -19.15 10.60 -39.41
N TYR A 71 -19.10 11.92 -39.22
CA TYR A 71 -20.27 12.76 -38.94
C TYR A 71 -21.00 13.01 -40.25
N VAL A 72 -22.21 12.47 -40.38
CA VAL A 72 -23.08 12.66 -41.56
C VAL A 72 -23.93 13.92 -41.38
N SER A 73 -24.41 14.15 -40.15
CA SER A 73 -25.08 15.39 -39.73
C SER A 73 -24.61 15.77 -38.32
N LEU A 74 -25.12 16.88 -37.77
CA LEU A 74 -24.87 17.26 -36.37
C LEU A 74 -25.48 16.25 -35.38
N SER A 75 -26.56 15.56 -35.77
CA SER A 75 -27.29 14.59 -34.95
C SER A 75 -27.04 13.13 -35.34
N GLN A 76 -26.13 12.87 -36.30
CA GLN A 76 -25.85 11.53 -36.81
C GLN A 76 -24.36 11.29 -37.09
N VAL A 77 -23.82 10.25 -36.45
CA VAL A 77 -22.42 9.83 -36.57
C VAL A 77 -22.33 8.35 -36.86
N ILE A 78 -21.58 7.98 -37.89
CA ILE A 78 -21.23 6.59 -38.19
C ILE A 78 -19.93 6.27 -37.45
N VAL A 79 -19.97 5.28 -36.55
CA VAL A 79 -18.81 4.78 -35.85
C VAL A 79 -18.39 3.46 -36.48
N LYS A 80 -17.17 3.40 -37.00
CA LYS A 80 -16.60 2.21 -37.64
C LYS A 80 -15.42 1.69 -36.82
N ARG A 81 -15.44 0.42 -36.45
CA ARG A 81 -14.27 -0.28 -35.89
C ARG A 81 -13.32 -0.63 -37.03
N LEU A 82 -12.05 -0.23 -36.94
CA LEU A 82 -11.09 -0.41 -38.03
C LEU A 82 -10.60 -1.85 -38.16
N SER A 83 -10.55 -2.61 -37.07
CA SER A 83 -10.10 -4.01 -37.08
C SER A 83 -11.10 -4.98 -37.71
N SER A 84 -12.37 -4.91 -37.29
CA SER A 84 -13.44 -5.79 -37.79
C SER A 84 -14.17 -5.22 -39.01
N GLY A 85 -14.07 -3.91 -39.25
CA GLY A 85 -14.86 -3.21 -40.26
C GLY A 85 -16.33 -3.00 -39.89
N THR A 86 -16.77 -3.43 -38.69
CA THR A 86 -18.16 -3.25 -38.20
C THR A 86 -18.50 -1.77 -38.07
N ARG A 87 -19.75 -1.41 -38.38
CA ARG A 87 -20.23 -0.03 -38.41
C ARG A 87 -21.54 0.06 -37.65
N ILE A 88 -21.65 1.04 -36.76
CA ILE A 88 -22.91 1.41 -36.11
C ILE A 88 -23.26 2.86 -36.50
N VAL A 89 -24.55 3.13 -36.71
CA VAL A 89 -25.04 4.48 -36.99
C VAL A 89 -25.64 5.03 -35.71
N LEU A 90 -24.94 5.96 -35.07
CA LEU A 90 -25.43 6.68 -33.91
C LEU A 90 -26.25 7.87 -34.39
N LYS A 91 -27.57 7.82 -34.16
CA LYS A 91 -28.50 8.88 -34.56
C LYS A 91 -29.35 9.27 -33.36
N SER A 92 -29.40 10.57 -33.06
CA SER A 92 -30.35 11.09 -32.07
C SER A 92 -31.78 11.04 -32.64
N HIS A 93 -32.68 10.36 -31.93
CA HIS A 93 -34.12 10.34 -32.15
C HIS A 93 -34.73 11.72 -31.97
N PHE A 94 -34.25 12.49 -30.99
CA PHE A 94 -34.72 13.85 -30.71
C PHE A 94 -34.09 14.91 -31.63
N GLY A 95 -33.12 14.52 -32.46
CA GLY A 95 -32.45 15.40 -33.41
C GLY A 95 -31.44 16.36 -32.78
N TYR A 96 -31.05 16.14 -31.52
CA TYR A 96 -30.04 16.96 -30.85
C TYR A 96 -28.64 16.75 -31.45
N GLU A 97 -27.82 17.79 -31.36
CA GLU A 97 -26.41 17.74 -31.78
C GLU A 97 -25.61 16.81 -30.85
N ILE A 98 -24.84 15.90 -31.45
CA ILE A 98 -23.92 15.02 -30.72
C ILE A 98 -22.63 15.76 -30.46
N VAL A 99 -22.47 16.23 -29.22
CA VAL A 99 -21.35 17.08 -28.81
C VAL A 99 -20.07 16.26 -28.62
N LYS A 100 -20.19 15.08 -27.98
CA LYS A 100 -19.04 14.25 -27.59
C LYS A 100 -19.38 12.77 -27.67
N ILE A 101 -18.45 11.96 -28.14
CA ILE A 101 -18.55 10.49 -28.19
C ILE A 101 -17.33 9.89 -27.50
N ASN A 102 -17.57 8.98 -26.56
CA ASN A 102 -16.55 8.19 -25.89
C ASN A 102 -16.80 6.71 -26.15
N ILE A 103 -15.72 5.94 -26.28
CA ILE A 103 -15.77 4.47 -26.36
C ILE A 103 -15.06 3.90 -25.13
N TYR A 104 -15.76 3.00 -24.44
CA TYR A 104 -15.32 2.28 -23.24
C TYR A 104 -15.17 0.79 -23.55
N GLN A 105 -14.15 0.16 -22.95
CA GLN A 105 -13.82 -1.27 -23.14
C GLN A 105 -13.78 -1.72 -24.61
N ASP A 106 -13.44 -0.81 -25.54
CA ASP A 106 -13.50 -1.01 -26.99
C ASP A 106 -14.87 -1.50 -27.55
N GLN A 107 -15.93 -1.55 -26.75
CA GLN A 107 -17.24 -2.12 -27.09
C GLN A 107 -18.39 -1.14 -26.84
N TYR A 108 -18.40 -0.48 -25.70
CA TYR A 108 -19.52 0.35 -25.30
C TYR A 108 -19.30 1.79 -25.73
N LEU A 109 -20.36 2.43 -26.21
CA LEU A 109 -20.33 3.80 -26.68
C LEU A 109 -21.23 4.67 -25.82
N VAL A 110 -20.77 5.88 -25.53
CA VAL A 110 -21.56 6.91 -24.85
C VAL A 110 -21.38 8.23 -25.58
N ALA A 111 -22.49 8.79 -26.04
CA ALA A 111 -22.55 10.04 -26.77
C ALA A 111 -23.45 11.05 -26.04
N HIS A 112 -22.93 12.26 -25.85
CA HIS A 112 -23.60 13.32 -25.10
C HIS A 112 -24.27 14.29 -26.07
N THR A 113 -25.50 14.68 -25.76
CA THR A 113 -26.19 15.81 -26.37
C THR A 113 -26.50 16.85 -25.29
N PRO A 114 -27.08 18.02 -25.62
CA PRO A 114 -27.46 19.03 -24.63
C PRO A 114 -28.50 18.58 -23.61
N GLU A 115 -29.40 17.66 -23.98
CA GLU A 115 -30.53 17.24 -23.13
C GLU A 115 -30.71 15.72 -23.01
N THR A 116 -29.94 14.92 -23.76
CA THR A 116 -30.03 13.46 -23.80
C THR A 116 -28.65 12.81 -23.76
N LEU A 117 -28.66 11.53 -23.40
CA LEU A 117 -27.50 10.66 -23.42
C LEU A 117 -27.79 9.46 -24.31
N LEU A 118 -26.93 9.26 -25.30
CA LEU A 118 -26.96 8.10 -26.18
C LEU A 118 -25.97 7.07 -25.67
N ILE A 119 -26.44 5.85 -25.44
CA ILE A 119 -25.62 4.74 -24.98
C ILE A 119 -25.84 3.58 -25.94
N GLY A 120 -24.77 2.83 -26.24
CA GLY A 120 -24.88 1.68 -27.11
C GLY A 120 -23.83 0.63 -26.88
N ASP A 121 -24.10 -0.54 -27.43
CA ASP A 121 -23.17 -1.65 -27.50
C ASP A 121 -22.85 -1.93 -28.97
N LEU A 122 -21.56 -1.90 -29.32
CA LEU A 122 -21.06 -2.15 -30.67
C LEU A 122 -21.20 -3.61 -31.10
N GLU A 123 -21.29 -4.57 -30.18
CA GLU A 123 -21.48 -5.98 -30.52
C GLU A 123 -22.94 -6.29 -30.84
N SER A 124 -23.86 -6.00 -29.91
CA SER A 124 -25.29 -6.22 -30.15
C SER A 124 -25.90 -5.22 -31.14
N CYS A 125 -25.18 -4.14 -31.47
CA CYS A 125 -25.63 -3.05 -32.32
C CYS A 125 -26.90 -2.35 -31.82
N LYS A 126 -27.17 -2.43 -30.51
CA LYS A 126 -28.30 -1.78 -29.85
C LYS A 126 -27.91 -0.39 -29.33
N LEU A 127 -28.81 0.57 -29.51
CA LEU A 127 -28.65 1.97 -29.10
C LEU A 127 -29.86 2.40 -28.29
N SER A 128 -29.61 3.19 -27.26
CA SER A 128 -30.61 3.78 -26.38
C SER A 128 -30.34 5.27 -26.24
N GLU A 129 -31.34 6.10 -26.41
CA GLU A 129 -31.26 7.53 -26.11
C GLU A 129 -32.23 7.87 -24.97
N VAL A 130 -31.69 8.35 -23.85
CA VAL A 130 -32.47 8.69 -22.66
C VAL A 130 -32.36 10.18 -22.34
N PRO A 131 -33.40 10.82 -21.80
CA PRO A 131 -33.31 12.17 -21.27
C PRO A 131 -32.25 12.26 -20.17
N TRP A 132 -31.30 13.18 -20.31
CA TRP A 132 -30.18 13.31 -19.38
C TRP A 132 -29.63 14.73 -19.37
N ARG A 133 -29.66 15.37 -18.20
CA ARG A 133 -29.02 16.67 -17.96
C ARG A 133 -27.84 16.46 -17.02
N GLY A 134 -26.73 16.10 -17.63
CA GLY A 134 -25.52 15.72 -16.93
C GLY A 134 -24.81 16.87 -16.20
N SER A 135 -24.04 16.52 -15.16
CA SER A 135 -23.11 17.42 -14.47
C SER A 135 -21.73 17.45 -15.14
N GLY A 136 -21.46 16.51 -16.06
CA GLY A 136 -20.17 16.28 -16.69
C GLY A 136 -19.20 15.43 -15.84
N SER A 137 -19.65 14.94 -14.68
CA SER A 137 -18.89 14.10 -13.74
C SER A 137 -19.44 12.67 -13.62
N GLU A 138 -20.20 12.24 -14.61
CA GLU A 138 -20.85 10.92 -14.63
C GLU A 138 -19.82 9.79 -14.69
N ARG A 139 -20.12 8.70 -13.99
CA ARG A 139 -19.39 7.43 -14.09
C ARG A 139 -20.27 6.39 -14.77
N PHE A 140 -19.67 5.63 -15.66
CA PHE A 140 -20.35 4.61 -16.45
C PHE A 140 -19.83 3.22 -16.07
N ILE A 141 -20.74 2.30 -15.78
CA ILE A 141 -20.45 0.90 -15.43
C ILE A 141 -21.04 0.01 -16.51
N PHE A 142 -20.22 -0.92 -17.00
CA PHE A 142 -20.51 -1.76 -18.17
C PHE A 142 -20.39 -3.27 -17.89
N GLU A 143 -20.44 -3.69 -16.63
CA GLU A 143 -20.26 -5.11 -16.29
C GLU A 143 -21.40 -6.00 -16.79
N ASN A 144 -22.64 -5.49 -16.76
CA ASN A 144 -23.77 -6.22 -17.32
C ASN A 144 -23.86 -5.95 -18.82
N ARG A 145 -23.84 -7.01 -19.64
CA ARG A 145 -23.94 -6.91 -21.11
C ARG A 145 -25.23 -6.26 -21.60
N ALA A 146 -26.32 -6.37 -20.84
CA ALA A 146 -27.64 -5.85 -21.22
C ALA A 146 -27.89 -4.40 -20.76
N VAL A 147 -27.13 -3.88 -19.78
CA VAL A 147 -27.40 -2.58 -19.13
C VAL A 147 -26.16 -1.74 -18.97
N CYS A 148 -26.29 -0.46 -19.28
CA CYS A 148 -25.37 0.58 -18.82
C CYS A 148 -25.90 1.19 -17.53
N MET A 149 -25.08 1.21 -16.48
CA MET A 149 -25.40 1.93 -15.25
C MET A 149 -24.66 3.26 -15.22
N VAL A 150 -25.41 4.34 -15.02
CA VAL A 150 -24.91 5.72 -15.00
C VAL A 150 -25.00 6.24 -13.58
N TYR A 151 -23.86 6.47 -12.96
CA TYR A 151 -23.77 7.04 -11.62
C TYR A 151 -23.53 8.54 -11.68
N ASN A 152 -24.40 9.31 -11.02
CA ASN A 152 -24.30 10.76 -10.92
C ASN A 152 -24.87 11.25 -9.58
N ALA A 153 -24.07 12.01 -8.82
CA ALA A 153 -24.49 12.67 -7.58
C ALA A 153 -25.22 11.79 -6.54
N GLY A 154 -24.78 10.53 -6.35
CA GLY A 154 -25.38 9.61 -5.37
C GLY A 154 -26.55 8.78 -5.91
N GLU A 155 -26.94 8.98 -7.16
CA GLU A 155 -27.98 8.22 -7.84
C GLU A 155 -27.36 7.35 -8.95
N LEU A 156 -27.78 6.09 -9.00
CA LEU A 156 -27.39 5.09 -9.99
C LEU A 156 -28.60 4.81 -10.88
N SER A 157 -28.48 5.23 -12.13
CA SER A 157 -29.51 5.18 -13.16
C SER A 157 -29.25 4.02 -14.12
N LEU A 158 -30.24 3.18 -14.40
CA LEU A 158 -30.10 2.01 -15.27
C LEU A 158 -30.70 2.25 -16.66
N VAL A 159 -29.92 1.93 -17.70
CA VAL A 159 -30.33 2.07 -19.11
C VAL A 159 -30.08 0.75 -19.84
N GLU A 160 -31.16 0.08 -20.25
CA GLU A 160 -31.08 -1.13 -21.08
C GLU A 160 -30.77 -0.77 -22.53
N TYR A 161 -29.84 -1.51 -23.14
CA TYR A 161 -29.49 -1.31 -24.55
C TYR A 161 -30.65 -1.66 -25.47
N GLY A 162 -31.05 -0.73 -26.34
CA GLY A 162 -32.17 -0.85 -27.26
C GLY A 162 -33.51 -0.31 -26.74
N ARG A 163 -33.58 0.17 -25.49
CA ARG A 163 -34.74 0.87 -24.93
C ARG A 163 -34.42 2.34 -24.67
N ASN A 164 -35.19 3.26 -25.24
CA ASN A 164 -35.02 4.71 -25.10
C ASN A 164 -35.62 5.30 -23.81
N GLU A 165 -35.83 4.45 -22.80
CA GLU A 165 -36.42 4.82 -21.51
C GLU A 165 -35.48 4.39 -20.39
N MET A 166 -35.51 5.15 -19.30
CA MET A 166 -34.79 4.80 -18.08
C MET A 166 -35.52 3.62 -17.42
N LEU A 167 -34.79 2.54 -17.14
CA LEU A 167 -35.37 1.37 -16.45
C LEU A 167 -35.75 1.68 -15.01
N GLY A 168 -34.90 2.46 -14.34
CA GLY A 168 -35.06 2.81 -12.94
C GLY A 168 -33.85 3.59 -12.43
N SER A 169 -34.02 4.24 -11.28
CA SER A 169 -32.93 4.93 -10.59
C SER A 169 -32.92 4.52 -9.13
N VAL A 170 -31.74 4.22 -8.61
CA VAL A 170 -31.53 3.76 -7.23
C VAL A 170 -30.53 4.65 -6.52
N ARG A 171 -30.71 4.91 -5.23
CA ARG A 171 -29.78 5.72 -4.45
C ARG A 171 -28.75 4.82 -3.78
N THR A 172 -27.47 5.04 -4.09
CA THR A 172 -26.38 4.29 -3.48
C THR A 172 -25.08 5.09 -3.53
N GLU A 173 -24.26 4.99 -2.49
CA GLU A 173 -22.89 5.52 -2.48
C GLU A 173 -21.87 4.48 -2.94
N HIS A 174 -22.30 3.20 -3.05
CA HIS A 174 -21.45 2.04 -3.25
C HIS A 174 -21.59 1.51 -4.68
N VAL A 175 -20.71 2.03 -5.56
CA VAL A 175 -20.79 1.83 -7.02
C VAL A 175 -19.81 0.75 -7.51
N SER A 176 -19.18 0.01 -6.59
CA SER A 176 -18.31 -1.11 -6.98
C SER A 176 -19.16 -2.23 -7.57
N PRO A 177 -18.66 -2.95 -8.57
CA PRO A 177 -19.42 -4.06 -9.14
C PRO A 177 -19.65 -5.23 -8.18
N HIS A 178 -18.78 -5.40 -7.17
CA HIS A 178 -19.03 -6.37 -6.10
C HIS A 178 -20.22 -6.00 -5.18
N PHE A 179 -20.73 -4.76 -5.27
CA PHE A 179 -21.82 -4.27 -4.42
C PHE A 179 -23.13 -4.09 -5.17
N ILE A 180 -23.15 -4.38 -6.48
CA ILE A 180 -24.32 -4.20 -7.33
C ILE A 180 -24.45 -5.42 -8.23
N SER A 181 -25.60 -6.09 -8.17
CA SER A 181 -25.96 -7.16 -9.09
C SER A 181 -27.27 -6.83 -9.76
N CYS A 182 -27.28 -6.79 -11.10
CA CYS A 182 -28.47 -6.52 -11.89
C CYS A 182 -28.69 -7.68 -12.84
N ARG A 183 -29.93 -8.17 -12.93
CA ARG A 183 -30.34 -9.27 -13.81
C ARG A 183 -31.53 -8.81 -14.65
N LEU A 184 -31.39 -8.89 -15.97
CA LEU A 184 -32.42 -8.49 -16.92
C LEU A 184 -32.78 -9.65 -17.85
N ASN A 185 -33.83 -10.40 -17.54
CA ASN A 185 -34.34 -11.46 -18.41
C ASN A 185 -33.23 -12.43 -18.90
N ASP A 186 -32.26 -12.74 -18.05
CA ASP A 186 -31.11 -13.60 -18.40
C ASP A 186 -31.55 -15.07 -18.59
N ALA A 187 -32.66 -15.47 -17.96
CA ALA A 187 -33.35 -16.74 -18.23
C ALA A 187 -34.12 -16.66 -19.56
N LYS A 188 -33.44 -16.96 -20.68
CA LYS A 188 -34.12 -17.16 -21.96
C LYS A 188 -34.68 -18.57 -22.04
N SER A 189 -36.00 -18.70 -22.19
CA SER A 189 -36.57 -19.88 -22.83
C SER A 189 -36.45 -19.70 -24.35
N ASP A 190 -35.86 -20.69 -25.03
CA ASP A 190 -35.66 -20.67 -26.48
C ASP A 190 -36.98 -20.93 -27.27
N ARG A 191 -38.13 -20.88 -26.58
CA ARG A 191 -39.44 -21.35 -27.07
C ARG A 191 -40.60 -20.36 -27.00
N GLY A 192 -40.33 -19.06 -27.02
CA GLY A 192 -41.35 -18.05 -27.37
C GLY A 192 -42.58 -17.97 -26.46
N VAL A 193 -42.50 -18.51 -25.24
CA VAL A 193 -43.50 -18.27 -24.20
C VAL A 193 -43.13 -16.95 -23.52
N GLU A 194 -44.03 -15.96 -23.57
CA GLU A 194 -43.88 -14.70 -22.82
C GLU A 194 -43.88 -14.99 -21.31
N LEU A 195 -42.72 -15.35 -20.78
CA LEU A 195 -42.46 -15.33 -19.36
C LEU A 195 -42.52 -13.88 -18.87
N ALA A 196 -43.06 -13.67 -17.68
CA ALA A 196 -43.13 -12.36 -17.06
C ALA A 196 -41.73 -11.71 -17.03
N GLU A 197 -41.62 -10.43 -17.46
CA GLU A 197 -40.35 -9.71 -17.41
C GLU A 197 -39.78 -9.75 -15.97
N ASN A 198 -38.54 -10.26 -15.83
CA ASN A 198 -37.84 -10.37 -14.57
C ASN A 198 -36.59 -9.48 -14.63
N LYS A 199 -36.76 -8.24 -14.15
CA LYS A 199 -35.72 -7.23 -14.09
C LYS A 199 -35.53 -6.82 -12.66
N ARG A 200 -34.43 -7.24 -12.05
CA ARG A 200 -34.15 -6.97 -10.64
C ARG A 200 -32.74 -6.46 -10.45
N ILE A 201 -32.59 -5.60 -9.46
CA ILE A 201 -31.30 -5.12 -8.98
C ILE A 201 -31.18 -5.35 -7.48
N ALA A 202 -30.06 -5.94 -7.07
CA ALA A 202 -29.59 -5.96 -5.70
C ALA A 202 -28.42 -4.99 -5.54
N TYR A 203 -28.44 -4.15 -4.52
CA TYR A 203 -27.38 -3.18 -4.27
C TYR A 203 -27.25 -2.86 -2.79
N LEU A 204 -26.08 -2.34 -2.40
CA LEU A 204 -25.83 -1.86 -1.05
C LEU A 204 -26.38 -0.43 -0.87
N MET A 205 -27.27 -0.26 0.11
CA MET A 205 -27.67 1.06 0.61
C MET A 205 -26.56 1.65 1.49
N ASP A 206 -26.00 0.81 2.36
CA ASP A 206 -24.80 1.04 3.16
C ASP A 206 -24.03 -0.29 3.26
N PHE A 207 -22.88 -0.31 3.95
CA PHE A 207 -22.09 -1.54 4.06
C PHE A 207 -22.78 -2.69 4.80
N GLN A 208 -23.90 -2.50 5.49
CA GLN A 208 -24.61 -3.50 6.28
C GLN A 208 -26.01 -3.83 5.72
N THR A 209 -26.52 -3.02 4.81
CA THR A 209 -27.90 -3.09 4.32
C THR A 209 -27.93 -3.33 2.82
N ILE A 210 -28.44 -4.51 2.42
CA ILE A 210 -28.69 -4.85 1.01
C ILE A 210 -30.16 -4.56 0.69
N ARG A 211 -30.41 -3.96 -0.48
CA ARG A 211 -31.75 -3.75 -1.01
C ARG A 211 -31.92 -4.43 -2.36
N VAL A 212 -33.03 -5.12 -2.53
CA VAL A 212 -33.44 -5.76 -3.79
C VAL A 212 -34.69 -5.06 -4.32
N MET A 213 -34.63 -4.55 -5.55
CA MET A 213 -35.76 -3.89 -6.21
C MET A 213 -36.14 -4.57 -7.52
N ASP A 214 -37.44 -4.63 -7.76
CA ASP A 214 -38.05 -5.00 -9.03
C ASP A 214 -38.15 -3.75 -9.92
N LEU A 215 -37.37 -3.72 -11.00
CA LEU A 215 -37.29 -2.59 -11.93
C LEU A 215 -38.49 -2.52 -12.87
N VAL A 216 -39.27 -3.59 -13.03
CA VAL A 216 -40.48 -3.56 -13.87
C VAL A 216 -41.61 -2.86 -13.13
N ARG A 217 -41.76 -3.18 -11.83
CA ARG A 217 -42.84 -2.66 -11.00
C ARG A 217 -42.45 -1.42 -10.20
N ASP A 218 -41.16 -1.12 -10.11
CA ASP A 218 -40.57 -0.10 -9.24
C ASP A 218 -40.95 -0.32 -7.76
N ILE A 219 -40.92 -1.59 -7.32
CA ILE A 219 -41.27 -2.02 -5.96
C ILE A 219 -40.06 -2.65 -5.28
N GLU A 220 -39.89 -2.33 -4.01
CA GLU A 220 -38.93 -3.00 -3.13
C GLU A 220 -39.36 -4.45 -2.88
N VAL A 221 -38.50 -5.40 -3.25
CA VAL A 221 -38.73 -6.84 -3.03
C VAL A 221 -38.26 -7.24 -1.63
N ALA A 222 -37.09 -6.76 -1.22
CA ALA A 222 -36.52 -7.05 0.09
C ALA A 222 -35.50 -5.99 0.55
N THR A 223 -35.47 -5.74 1.86
CA THR A 223 -34.35 -5.06 2.54
C THR A 223 -33.77 -6.02 3.57
N ILE A 224 -32.47 -6.29 3.46
CA ILE A 224 -31.75 -7.28 4.26
C ILE A 224 -30.72 -6.54 5.11
N ASN A 225 -30.87 -6.60 6.42
CA ASN A 225 -29.92 -6.03 7.37
C ASN A 225 -28.94 -7.11 7.86
N HIS A 226 -27.64 -6.81 7.80
CA HIS A 226 -26.57 -7.68 8.27
C HIS A 226 -25.72 -6.99 9.35
N GLU A 227 -25.27 -7.75 10.33
CA GLU A 227 -24.48 -7.20 11.45
C GLU A 227 -23.06 -6.82 11.01
N SER A 228 -22.47 -7.61 10.11
CA SER A 228 -21.14 -7.35 9.56
C SER A 228 -21.22 -6.61 8.23
N LYS A 229 -20.10 -6.02 7.80
CA LYS A 229 -20.03 -5.32 6.52
C LYS A 229 -20.04 -6.32 5.37
N VAL A 230 -20.92 -6.15 4.40
CA VAL A 230 -20.98 -6.92 3.15
C VAL A 230 -19.84 -6.46 2.24
N ASP A 231 -19.08 -7.42 1.70
CA ASP A 231 -17.95 -7.15 0.81
C ASP A 231 -18.19 -7.63 -0.64
N TRP A 232 -19.20 -8.47 -0.86
CA TRP A 232 -19.59 -8.99 -2.17
C TRP A 232 -21.05 -9.44 -2.18
N LEU A 233 -21.77 -9.27 -3.31
CA LEU A 233 -23.12 -9.81 -3.53
C LEU A 233 -23.39 -10.15 -5.00
N GLU A 234 -24.21 -11.16 -5.26
CA GLU A 234 -24.64 -11.54 -6.61
C GLU A 234 -26.02 -12.25 -6.62
N LEU A 235 -26.91 -11.81 -7.51
CA LEU A 235 -28.19 -12.47 -7.81
C LEU A 235 -27.98 -13.65 -8.78
N ASN A 236 -28.75 -14.72 -8.59
CA ASN A 236 -28.83 -15.80 -9.57
C ASN A 236 -29.47 -15.34 -10.90
N PRO A 237 -29.31 -16.10 -12.01
CA PRO A 237 -29.92 -15.77 -13.30
C PRO A 237 -31.45 -15.55 -13.26
N SER A 238 -32.17 -16.31 -12.41
CA SER A 238 -33.61 -16.15 -12.21
C SER A 238 -33.98 -15.02 -11.23
N ALA A 239 -33.00 -14.31 -10.68
CA ALA A 239 -33.14 -13.21 -9.71
C ALA A 239 -34.08 -13.51 -8.51
N SER A 240 -34.24 -14.79 -8.16
CA SER A 240 -35.02 -15.29 -7.03
C SER A 240 -34.17 -15.40 -5.77
N LYS A 241 -32.89 -15.72 -5.92
CA LYS A 241 -31.93 -15.96 -4.83
C LYS A 241 -30.78 -14.98 -4.92
N LEU A 242 -30.32 -14.54 -3.75
CA LEU A 242 -29.19 -13.64 -3.59
C LEU A 242 -28.11 -14.34 -2.76
N LEU A 243 -26.90 -14.40 -3.30
CA LEU A 243 -25.72 -14.69 -2.49
C LEU A 243 -25.06 -13.39 -2.06
N PHE A 244 -24.60 -13.34 -0.82
CA PHE A 244 -23.74 -12.27 -0.35
C PHE A 244 -22.72 -12.78 0.65
N ARG A 245 -21.56 -12.14 0.66
CA ARG A 245 -20.46 -12.44 1.57
C ARG A 245 -20.19 -11.24 2.46
N ASP A 246 -19.93 -11.53 3.73
CA ASP A 246 -19.50 -10.50 4.68
C ASP A 246 -17.97 -10.40 4.78
N ARG A 247 -17.50 -9.36 5.47
CA ARG A 247 -16.09 -9.09 5.69
C ARG A 247 -15.40 -10.15 6.55
N GLU A 248 -16.16 -10.96 7.28
CA GLU A 248 -15.65 -12.13 8.02
C GLU A 248 -15.51 -13.36 7.11
N ARG A 249 -15.88 -13.23 5.83
CA ARG A 249 -15.91 -14.27 4.80
C ARG A 249 -17.01 -15.32 5.02
N ASN A 250 -18.06 -15.01 5.77
CA ASN A 250 -19.25 -15.85 5.83
C ASN A 250 -20.06 -15.68 4.55
N LEU A 251 -20.44 -16.78 3.92
CA LEU A 251 -21.31 -16.82 2.74
C LEU A 251 -22.75 -17.06 3.18
N HIS A 252 -23.64 -16.17 2.75
CA HIS A 252 -25.06 -16.25 3.02
C HIS A 252 -25.86 -16.38 1.72
N LEU A 253 -26.89 -17.21 1.78
CA LEU A 253 -27.93 -17.32 0.78
C LEU A 253 -29.21 -16.68 1.32
N TYR A 254 -29.83 -15.82 0.52
CA TYR A 254 -31.12 -15.23 0.81
C TYR A 254 -32.09 -15.58 -0.33
N ASP A 255 -33.19 -16.24 0.02
CA ASP A 255 -34.27 -16.52 -0.91
C ASP A 255 -35.33 -15.41 -0.83
N SER A 256 -35.58 -14.75 -1.95
CA SER A 256 -36.53 -13.63 -2.04
C SER A 256 -37.99 -14.08 -1.91
N ASN A 257 -38.30 -15.34 -2.23
CA ASN A 257 -39.66 -15.87 -2.18
C ASN A 257 -40.05 -16.27 -0.76
N THR A 258 -39.18 -17.00 -0.07
CA THR A 258 -39.42 -17.44 1.32
C THR A 258 -38.99 -16.41 2.36
N GLN A 259 -38.22 -15.39 1.96
CA GLN A 259 -37.59 -14.39 2.84
C GLN A 259 -36.71 -15.01 3.93
N GLN A 260 -36.15 -16.20 3.66
CA GLN A 260 -35.25 -16.88 4.58
C GLN A 260 -33.79 -16.63 4.21
N ARG A 261 -32.98 -16.42 5.25
CA ARG A 261 -31.52 -16.30 5.17
C ARG A 261 -30.86 -17.53 5.77
N THR A 262 -30.00 -18.17 4.99
CA THR A 262 -29.24 -19.35 5.41
C THR A 262 -27.75 -19.08 5.25
N THR A 263 -26.93 -19.44 6.25
CA THR A 263 -25.47 -19.38 6.14
C THR A 263 -24.98 -20.68 5.49
N LEU A 264 -24.30 -20.57 4.35
CA LEU A 264 -23.76 -21.72 3.60
C LEU A 264 -22.37 -22.12 4.11
N LEU A 265 -21.46 -21.15 4.22
CA LEU A 265 -20.08 -21.35 4.65
C LEU A 265 -19.68 -20.28 5.65
N ASN A 266 -18.91 -20.66 6.67
CA ASN A 266 -18.33 -19.72 7.64
C ASN A 266 -16.99 -19.13 7.16
N TYR A 267 -16.45 -19.62 6.06
CA TYR A 267 -15.24 -19.09 5.45
C TYR A 267 -15.24 -19.39 3.95
N CYS A 268 -15.35 -18.33 3.15
CA CYS A 268 -15.49 -18.38 1.71
C CYS A 268 -14.46 -17.47 1.04
N SER A 269 -13.44 -18.03 0.39
CA SER A 269 -12.44 -17.25 -0.36
C SER A 269 -12.98 -16.81 -1.72
N TYR A 270 -13.63 -17.73 -2.42
CA TYR A 270 -14.21 -17.54 -3.75
C TYR A 270 -15.67 -17.99 -3.75
N VAL A 271 -16.54 -17.29 -4.48
CA VAL A 271 -17.91 -17.71 -4.74
C VAL A 271 -18.41 -17.10 -6.05
N GLN A 272 -19.15 -17.89 -6.82
CA GLN A 272 -19.80 -17.43 -8.03
C GLN A 272 -20.98 -18.35 -8.38
N TRP A 273 -21.99 -17.80 -9.05
CA TRP A 273 -23.00 -18.60 -9.76
C TRP A 273 -22.40 -19.16 -11.05
N VAL A 274 -22.68 -20.44 -11.35
CA VAL A 274 -22.32 -21.01 -12.66
C VAL A 274 -23.05 -20.23 -13.76
N PRO A 275 -22.37 -19.80 -14.84
CA PRO A 275 -23.00 -19.04 -15.91
C PRO A 275 -24.26 -19.73 -16.47
N ALA A 276 -25.38 -18.99 -16.46
CA ALA A 276 -26.70 -19.43 -16.91
C ALA A 276 -27.25 -20.68 -16.20
N SER A 277 -26.87 -20.91 -14.93
CA SER A 277 -27.47 -21.94 -14.08
C SER A 277 -27.56 -21.47 -12.62
N ASP A 278 -28.45 -22.08 -11.85
CA ASP A 278 -28.68 -21.82 -10.42
C ASP A 278 -27.75 -22.68 -9.52
N VAL A 279 -26.63 -23.14 -10.07
CA VAL A 279 -25.57 -23.88 -9.36
C VAL A 279 -24.57 -22.92 -8.74
N VAL A 280 -24.21 -23.17 -7.48
CA VAL A 280 -23.24 -22.35 -6.74
C VAL A 280 -21.94 -23.11 -6.61
N VAL A 281 -20.84 -22.43 -6.92
CA VAL A 281 -19.49 -22.93 -6.65
C VAL A 281 -18.83 -21.96 -5.69
N ALA A 282 -18.31 -22.49 -4.58
CA ALA A 282 -17.59 -21.70 -3.59
C ALA A 282 -16.36 -22.46 -3.08
N GLN A 283 -15.36 -21.72 -2.61
CA GLN A 283 -14.14 -22.29 -2.05
C GLN A 283 -14.07 -22.02 -0.54
N ASN A 284 -13.86 -23.09 0.23
CA ASN A 284 -13.55 -23.04 1.65
C ASN A 284 -12.17 -23.67 1.89
N ARG A 285 -11.14 -22.82 1.95
CA ARG A 285 -9.74 -23.25 2.05
C ARG A 285 -9.39 -24.18 0.88
N ASP A 286 -9.01 -25.43 1.17
CA ASP A 286 -8.62 -26.43 0.17
C ASP A 286 -9.81 -27.24 -0.38
N ASN A 287 -11.05 -26.86 -0.01
CA ASN A 287 -12.26 -27.55 -0.43
C ASN A 287 -13.06 -26.69 -1.40
N LEU A 288 -13.30 -27.21 -2.59
CA LEU A 288 -14.27 -26.69 -3.56
C LEU A 288 -15.65 -27.26 -3.22
N CYS A 289 -16.57 -26.41 -2.81
CA CYS A 289 -17.95 -26.73 -2.48
C CYS A 289 -18.86 -26.38 -3.66
N VAL A 290 -19.62 -27.36 -4.15
CA VAL A 290 -20.55 -27.21 -5.26
C VAL A 290 -21.95 -27.62 -4.81
N TRP A 291 -22.91 -26.71 -5.00
CA TRP A 291 -24.33 -26.97 -4.77
C TRP A 291 -25.05 -27.05 -6.10
N TYR A 292 -25.28 -28.29 -6.59
CA TYR A 292 -26.13 -28.53 -7.75
C TYR A 292 -27.62 -28.22 -7.48
N THR A 293 -28.03 -28.25 -6.21
CA THR A 293 -29.39 -27.89 -5.77
C THR A 293 -29.30 -26.96 -4.58
N ILE A 294 -29.40 -25.66 -4.83
CA ILE A 294 -29.22 -24.63 -3.80
C ILE A 294 -30.38 -24.57 -2.78
N ASP A 295 -31.54 -25.16 -3.10
CA ASP A 295 -32.70 -25.23 -2.20
C ASP A 295 -32.49 -26.21 -1.03
N ALA A 296 -31.51 -27.11 -1.14
CA ALA A 296 -31.10 -28.05 -0.11
C ALA A 296 -29.64 -27.75 0.31
N PRO A 297 -29.38 -26.68 1.08
CA PRO A 297 -28.03 -26.20 1.39
C PRO A 297 -27.17 -27.23 2.14
N GLU A 298 -27.79 -28.21 2.81
CA GLU A 298 -27.11 -29.35 3.44
C GLU A 298 -26.47 -30.34 2.45
N ARG A 299 -26.93 -30.35 1.18
CA ARG A 299 -26.45 -31.27 0.13
C ARG A 299 -25.35 -30.64 -0.71
N VAL A 300 -24.18 -30.48 -0.08
CA VAL A 300 -22.98 -29.95 -0.74
C VAL A 300 -22.09 -31.07 -1.28
N THR A 301 -21.66 -30.96 -2.54
CA THR A 301 -20.60 -31.80 -3.10
C THR A 301 -19.25 -31.13 -2.89
N ILE A 302 -18.28 -31.86 -2.32
CA ILE A 302 -16.98 -31.31 -1.93
C ILE A 302 -15.86 -31.99 -2.73
N PHE A 303 -15.08 -31.19 -3.44
CA PHE A 303 -13.85 -31.62 -4.11
C PHE A 303 -12.63 -31.05 -3.39
N GLN A 304 -11.57 -31.84 -3.23
CA GLN A 304 -10.31 -31.33 -2.69
C GLN A 304 -9.46 -30.72 -3.80
N ILE A 305 -9.01 -29.49 -3.57
CA ILE A 305 -8.17 -28.71 -4.49
C ILE A 305 -6.88 -28.27 -3.78
N LYS A 306 -5.81 -27.99 -4.53
CA LYS A 306 -4.49 -27.64 -3.96
C LYS A 306 -4.06 -26.18 -4.26
N GLY A 307 -5.02 -25.35 -4.63
CA GLY A 307 -4.81 -23.96 -5.04
C GLY A 307 -6.06 -23.11 -4.85
N ASP A 308 -6.02 -21.87 -5.32
CA ASP A 308 -7.13 -20.93 -5.22
C ASP A 308 -7.98 -20.92 -6.51
N VAL A 309 -9.30 -20.84 -6.36
CA VAL A 309 -10.22 -20.77 -7.51
C VAL A 309 -10.13 -19.38 -8.13
N GLU A 310 -9.91 -19.32 -9.45
CA GLU A 310 -9.83 -18.05 -10.20
C GLU A 310 -11.14 -17.73 -10.94
N ASP A 311 -11.67 -18.69 -11.70
CA ASP A 311 -12.84 -18.48 -12.56
C ASP A 311 -13.59 -19.79 -12.87
N ILE A 312 -14.81 -19.67 -13.38
CA ILE A 312 -15.65 -20.76 -13.88
C ILE A 312 -15.92 -20.55 -15.36
N GLU A 313 -15.39 -21.43 -16.19
CA GLU A 313 -15.63 -21.39 -17.63
C GLU A 313 -16.66 -22.43 -18.05
N ARG A 314 -17.72 -21.97 -18.74
CA ARG A 314 -18.70 -22.82 -19.40
C ARG A 314 -18.59 -22.66 -20.92
N ALA A 315 -18.02 -23.65 -21.59
CA ALA A 315 -17.81 -23.63 -23.03
C ALA A 315 -18.06 -25.02 -23.67
N ALA A 316 -18.80 -25.04 -24.78
CA ALA A 316 -19.09 -26.25 -25.57
C ALA A 316 -19.71 -27.41 -24.75
N GLY A 317 -20.68 -27.11 -23.88
CA GLY A 317 -21.38 -28.13 -23.06
C GLY A 317 -20.51 -28.76 -21.98
N ARG A 318 -19.45 -28.05 -21.54
CA ARG A 318 -18.60 -28.44 -20.42
C ARG A 318 -18.43 -27.25 -19.50
N THR A 319 -18.58 -27.51 -18.21
CA THR A 319 -18.33 -26.55 -17.14
C THR A 319 -17.08 -26.98 -16.38
N GLU A 320 -16.04 -26.15 -16.39
CA GLU A 320 -14.77 -26.41 -15.69
C GLU A 320 -14.45 -25.25 -14.73
N VAL A 321 -14.00 -25.60 -13.52
CA VAL A 321 -13.51 -24.64 -12.52
C VAL A 321 -12.00 -24.54 -12.64
N ILE A 322 -11.49 -23.34 -12.85
CA ILE A 322 -10.05 -23.09 -13.03
C ILE A 322 -9.45 -22.76 -11.66
N VAL A 323 -8.45 -23.53 -11.27
CA VAL A 323 -7.73 -23.40 -9.99
C VAL A 323 -6.27 -23.11 -10.26
N ASP A 324 -5.74 -22.04 -9.66
CA ASP A 324 -4.32 -21.70 -9.70
C ASP A 324 -3.57 -22.41 -8.56
N GLU A 325 -2.72 -23.38 -8.89
CA GLU A 325 -1.80 -24.04 -7.97
C GLU A 325 -0.43 -23.33 -7.89
N GLY A 326 -0.33 -22.10 -8.42
CA GLY A 326 0.81 -21.18 -8.36
C GLY A 326 1.77 -21.28 -9.54
N ILE A 327 2.12 -22.49 -9.99
CA ILE A 327 2.94 -22.70 -11.21
C ILE A 327 2.07 -23.15 -12.39
N ASN A 328 0.98 -23.86 -12.12
CA ASN A 328 0.07 -24.42 -13.12
C ASN A 328 -1.37 -24.05 -12.78
N THR A 329 -2.17 -23.81 -13.82
CA THR A 329 -3.63 -23.77 -13.71
C THR A 329 -4.19 -25.17 -14.00
N VAL A 330 -5.03 -25.67 -13.10
CA VAL A 330 -5.67 -26.99 -13.20
C VAL A 330 -7.18 -26.78 -13.33
N SER A 331 -7.82 -27.47 -14.28
CA SER A 331 -9.27 -27.41 -14.45
C SER A 331 -9.98 -28.62 -13.83
N TYR A 332 -10.97 -28.34 -12.98
CA TYR A 332 -11.83 -29.33 -12.34
C TYR A 332 -13.18 -29.37 -13.06
N ARG A 333 -13.52 -30.52 -13.64
CA ARG A 333 -14.79 -30.71 -14.37
C ARG A 333 -15.95 -30.89 -13.42
N LEU A 334 -17.01 -30.12 -13.65
CA LEU A 334 -18.31 -30.31 -12.99
C LEU A 334 -19.21 -31.21 -13.85
N ASP A 335 -20.27 -31.73 -13.23
CA ASP A 335 -21.25 -32.57 -13.93
C ASP A 335 -22.26 -31.68 -14.68
N GLU A 336 -22.15 -31.64 -16.00
CA GLU A 336 -23.02 -30.82 -16.85
C GLU A 336 -24.49 -31.27 -16.77
N THR A 337 -24.75 -32.56 -16.58
CA THR A 337 -26.14 -33.08 -16.54
C THR A 337 -26.91 -32.56 -15.33
N LEU A 338 -26.23 -32.46 -14.17
CA LEU A 338 -26.77 -31.90 -12.94
C LEU A 338 -26.94 -30.37 -13.04
N ILE A 339 -26.06 -29.69 -13.79
CA ILE A 339 -26.14 -28.23 -14.04
C ILE A 339 -27.30 -27.89 -14.99
N GLU A 340 -27.47 -28.68 -16.06
CA GLU A 340 -28.56 -28.52 -17.02
C GLU A 340 -29.93 -28.80 -16.38
N PHE A 341 -30.00 -29.77 -15.47
CA PHE A 341 -31.23 -30.10 -14.75
C PHE A 341 -31.83 -28.89 -14.01
N GLY A 342 -31.02 -28.11 -13.29
CA GLY A 342 -31.47 -26.89 -12.61
C GLY A 342 -32.07 -25.87 -13.58
N SER A 343 -31.39 -25.64 -14.71
CA SER A 343 -31.90 -24.74 -15.76
C SER A 343 -33.20 -25.25 -16.38
N SER A 344 -33.35 -26.56 -16.60
CA SER A 344 -34.58 -27.14 -17.15
C SER A 344 -35.76 -26.99 -16.19
N ILE A 345 -35.54 -27.14 -14.88
CA ILE A 345 -36.59 -26.93 -13.87
C ILE A 345 -37.06 -25.47 -13.86
N ASP A 346 -36.14 -24.51 -13.82
CA ASP A 346 -36.49 -23.08 -13.74
C ASP A 346 -37.24 -22.60 -15.00
N ASN A 347 -36.88 -23.14 -16.15
CA ASN A 347 -37.56 -22.88 -17.42
C ASN A 347 -38.90 -23.66 -17.56
N LYS A 348 -39.32 -24.43 -16.55
CA LYS A 348 -40.48 -25.34 -16.57
C LYS A 348 -40.44 -26.38 -17.69
N GLU A 349 -39.25 -26.73 -18.15
CA GLU A 349 -38.99 -27.75 -19.17
C GLU A 349 -38.90 -29.14 -18.53
N TYR A 350 -39.99 -29.56 -17.89
CA TYR A 350 -40.02 -30.80 -17.12
C TYR A 350 -39.72 -32.06 -17.96
N GLU A 351 -40.09 -32.09 -19.24
CA GLU A 351 -39.77 -33.21 -20.14
C GLU A 351 -38.27 -33.33 -20.40
N GLY A 352 -37.57 -32.20 -20.56
CA GLY A 352 -36.11 -32.17 -20.69
C GLY A 352 -35.43 -32.63 -19.40
N ALA A 353 -35.93 -32.18 -18.26
CA ALA A 353 -35.44 -32.60 -16.95
C ALA A 353 -35.57 -34.12 -16.72
N VAL A 354 -36.69 -34.74 -17.14
CA VAL A 354 -36.86 -36.20 -17.12
C VAL A 354 -35.82 -36.89 -18.00
N ALA A 355 -35.62 -36.41 -19.24
CA ALA A 355 -34.70 -37.03 -20.19
C ALA A 355 -33.23 -36.95 -19.72
N LEU A 356 -32.87 -35.91 -18.96
CA LEU A 356 -31.57 -35.76 -18.33
C LEU A 356 -31.40 -36.75 -17.16
N LEU A 357 -32.37 -36.81 -16.26
CA LEU A 357 -32.30 -37.70 -15.09
C LEU A 357 -32.35 -39.19 -15.45
N GLU A 358 -33.02 -39.57 -16.55
CA GLU A 358 -33.06 -40.97 -17.04
C GLU A 358 -31.70 -41.48 -17.55
N GLN A 359 -30.78 -40.58 -17.91
CA GLN A 359 -29.43 -40.95 -18.35
C GLN A 359 -28.47 -41.18 -17.18
N LEU A 360 -28.87 -40.81 -15.97
CA LEU A 360 -28.04 -40.87 -14.76
C LEU A 360 -28.40 -42.10 -13.92
N GLU A 361 -27.38 -42.63 -13.23
CA GLU A 361 -27.60 -43.69 -12.24
C GLU A 361 -28.30 -43.13 -11.00
N LEU A 362 -29.13 -43.95 -10.36
CA LEU A 362 -29.88 -43.55 -9.16
C LEU A 362 -28.95 -43.38 -7.95
N SER A 363 -28.42 -42.18 -7.78
CA SER A 363 -27.67 -41.68 -6.62
C SER A 363 -28.59 -40.92 -5.66
N PRO A 364 -28.21 -40.71 -4.38
CA PRO A 364 -29.03 -39.93 -3.44
C PRO A 364 -29.27 -38.47 -3.89
N GLU A 365 -28.39 -37.92 -4.72
CA GLU A 365 -28.56 -36.62 -5.38
C GLU A 365 -29.64 -36.69 -6.48
N THR A 366 -29.55 -37.67 -7.39
CA THR A 366 -30.56 -37.85 -8.43
C THR A 366 -31.93 -38.22 -7.86
N GLU A 367 -32.00 -38.98 -6.75
CA GLU A 367 -33.25 -39.23 -6.01
C GLU A 367 -33.85 -37.93 -5.47
N ALA A 368 -33.01 -37.00 -4.99
CA ALA A 368 -33.45 -35.66 -4.59
C ALA A 368 -34.08 -34.93 -5.77
N MET A 369 -33.38 -34.94 -6.91
CA MET A 369 -33.78 -34.27 -8.14
C MET A 369 -35.11 -34.81 -8.66
N TRP A 370 -35.27 -36.15 -8.68
CA TRP A 370 -36.52 -36.82 -8.99
C TRP A 370 -37.65 -36.44 -8.03
N ASN A 371 -37.37 -36.29 -6.74
CA ASN A 371 -38.35 -35.84 -5.75
C ASN A 371 -38.76 -34.36 -5.97
N THR A 372 -37.80 -33.46 -6.20
CA THR A 372 -38.10 -32.05 -6.51
C THR A 372 -38.89 -31.91 -7.80
N LEU A 373 -38.51 -32.63 -8.85
CA LEU A 373 -39.24 -32.64 -10.12
C LEU A 373 -40.66 -33.19 -9.92
N CYS A 374 -40.82 -34.26 -9.12
CA CYS A 374 -42.14 -34.80 -8.78
C CYS A 374 -43.01 -33.78 -8.05
N GLN A 375 -42.47 -33.06 -7.06
CA GLN A 375 -43.22 -32.06 -6.30
C GLN A 375 -43.64 -30.87 -7.17
N LEU A 376 -42.73 -30.35 -7.99
CA LEU A 376 -43.03 -29.24 -8.91
C LEU A 376 -44.03 -29.66 -10.00
N ALA A 377 -43.88 -30.87 -10.54
CA ALA A 377 -44.84 -31.41 -11.50
C ALA A 377 -46.24 -31.59 -10.88
N LEU A 378 -46.34 -31.98 -9.61
CA LEU A 378 -47.63 -32.05 -8.89
C LEU A 378 -48.24 -30.67 -8.67
N GLN A 379 -47.45 -29.67 -8.26
CA GLN A 379 -47.91 -28.29 -8.06
C GLN A 379 -48.40 -27.64 -9.36
N ASP A 380 -47.69 -27.86 -10.47
CA ASP A 380 -48.06 -27.35 -11.80
C ASP A 380 -49.12 -28.22 -12.51
N GLY A 381 -49.64 -29.27 -11.86
CA GLY A 381 -50.71 -30.14 -12.40
C GLY A 381 -50.27 -31.07 -13.53
N ARG A 382 -48.97 -31.28 -13.74
CA ARG A 382 -48.39 -32.18 -14.76
C ARG A 382 -48.34 -33.62 -14.26
N LEU A 383 -49.51 -34.23 -14.10
CA LEU A 383 -49.70 -35.54 -13.45
C LEU A 383 -48.98 -36.71 -14.15
N VAL A 384 -48.82 -36.68 -15.48
CA VAL A 384 -48.08 -37.71 -16.24
C VAL A 384 -46.59 -37.71 -15.91
N ILE A 385 -46.01 -36.52 -15.72
CA ILE A 385 -44.60 -36.37 -15.34
C ILE A 385 -44.41 -36.80 -13.89
N ALA A 386 -45.32 -36.41 -13.00
CA ALA A 386 -45.30 -36.86 -11.61
C ALA A 386 -45.41 -38.39 -11.46
N GLU A 387 -46.24 -39.05 -12.28
CA GLU A 387 -46.31 -40.53 -12.34
C GLU A 387 -44.95 -41.13 -12.72
N ARG A 388 -44.31 -40.58 -13.76
CA ARG A 388 -42.99 -41.04 -14.24
C ARG A 388 -41.89 -40.82 -13.20
N CYS A 389 -41.92 -39.70 -12.48
CA CYS A 389 -40.99 -39.44 -11.37
C CYS A 389 -41.19 -40.40 -10.20
N CYS A 390 -42.44 -40.65 -9.77
CA CYS A 390 -42.74 -41.63 -8.72
C CYS A 390 -42.30 -43.04 -9.11
N ALA A 391 -42.46 -43.41 -10.39
CA ALA A 391 -42.00 -44.69 -10.91
C ALA A 391 -40.47 -44.80 -10.89
N ALA A 392 -39.75 -43.74 -11.25
CA ALA A 392 -38.29 -43.68 -11.19
C ALA A 392 -37.75 -43.76 -9.75
N LEU A 393 -38.45 -43.16 -8.78
CA LEU A 393 -38.13 -43.23 -7.35
C LEU A 393 -38.46 -44.58 -6.68
N GLY A 394 -39.10 -45.51 -7.41
CA GLY A 394 -39.53 -46.79 -6.86
C GLY A 394 -40.78 -46.73 -5.97
N ASP A 395 -41.47 -45.59 -5.90
CA ASP A 395 -42.74 -45.45 -5.17
C ASP A 395 -43.91 -45.98 -6.02
N THR A 396 -44.02 -47.31 -6.04
CA THR A 396 -45.05 -48.03 -6.80
C THR A 396 -46.48 -47.66 -6.38
N ALA A 397 -46.69 -47.33 -5.10
CA ALA A 397 -48.01 -46.99 -4.58
C ALA A 397 -48.48 -45.62 -5.09
N ARG A 398 -47.62 -44.59 -5.01
CA ARG A 398 -47.94 -43.25 -5.54
C ARG A 398 -48.03 -43.26 -7.06
N ALA A 399 -47.16 -44.00 -7.75
CA ALA A 399 -47.23 -44.14 -9.20
C ALA A 399 -48.56 -44.78 -9.64
N MET A 400 -49.00 -45.86 -9.00
CA MET A 400 -50.31 -46.48 -9.30
C MET A 400 -51.48 -45.56 -8.99
N PHE A 401 -51.40 -44.78 -7.90
CA PHE A 401 -52.44 -43.81 -7.56
C PHE A 401 -52.55 -42.70 -8.60
N LEU A 402 -51.42 -42.11 -9.02
CA LEU A 402 -51.36 -41.09 -10.06
C LEU A 402 -51.81 -41.62 -11.41
N ARG A 403 -51.46 -42.87 -11.75
CA ARG A 403 -51.94 -43.55 -12.96
C ARG A 403 -53.46 -43.64 -13.00
N LYS A 404 -54.11 -43.99 -11.88
CA LYS A 404 -55.57 -44.00 -11.77
C LYS A 404 -56.16 -42.59 -11.93
N ALA A 405 -55.48 -41.55 -11.45
CA ALA A 405 -55.92 -40.16 -11.65
C ALA A 405 -55.76 -39.73 -13.12
N ASN A 406 -54.65 -40.08 -13.77
CA ASN A 406 -54.39 -39.83 -15.20
C ASN A 406 -55.42 -40.52 -16.09
N THR A 407 -55.80 -41.76 -15.82
CA THR A 407 -56.85 -42.44 -16.61
C THR A 407 -58.20 -41.73 -16.53
N ILE A 408 -58.55 -41.20 -15.35
CA ILE A 408 -59.79 -40.42 -15.16
C ILE A 408 -59.67 -39.08 -15.90
N ALA A 409 -58.51 -38.43 -15.86
CA ALA A 409 -58.25 -37.19 -16.61
C ALA A 409 -58.36 -37.41 -18.13
N ASP A 410 -57.77 -38.49 -18.65
CA ASP A 410 -57.84 -38.86 -20.07
C ASP A 410 -59.28 -39.13 -20.52
N GLU A 411 -60.06 -39.85 -19.71
CA GLU A 411 -61.48 -40.10 -19.96
C GLU A 411 -62.30 -38.81 -19.93
N ALA A 412 -62.05 -37.92 -18.96
CA ALA A 412 -62.71 -36.61 -18.88
C ALA A 412 -62.39 -35.73 -20.09
N GLN A 413 -61.16 -35.76 -20.58
CA GLN A 413 -60.73 -35.02 -21.77
C GLN A 413 -61.38 -35.58 -23.05
N ARG A 414 -61.47 -36.91 -23.18
CA ARG A 414 -62.23 -37.57 -24.27
C ARG A 414 -63.72 -37.22 -24.24
N ASN A 415 -64.28 -36.99 -23.06
CA ASN A 415 -65.68 -36.62 -22.84
C ASN A 415 -65.96 -35.12 -22.98
N GLY A 416 -64.98 -34.31 -23.45
CA GLY A 416 -65.20 -32.93 -23.87
C GLY A 416 -64.72 -31.85 -22.90
N LEU A 417 -63.99 -32.19 -21.83
CA LEU A 417 -63.23 -31.18 -21.08
C LEU A 417 -61.95 -30.80 -21.83
N GLU A 418 -61.63 -29.50 -21.90
CA GLU A 418 -60.35 -29.02 -22.47
C GLU A 418 -59.14 -29.47 -21.63
N ASP A 419 -59.30 -29.52 -20.31
CA ASP A 419 -58.28 -29.96 -19.35
C ASP A 419 -58.87 -31.03 -18.41
N GLY A 420 -58.48 -32.28 -18.63
CA GLY A 420 -58.97 -33.44 -17.86
C GLY A 420 -58.58 -33.41 -16.38
N THR A 421 -57.54 -32.65 -16.01
CA THR A 421 -57.09 -32.53 -14.61
C THR A 421 -58.08 -31.76 -13.74
N GLN A 422 -58.96 -30.96 -14.35
CA GLN A 422 -59.95 -30.16 -13.63
C GLN A 422 -61.17 -30.95 -13.16
N HIS A 423 -61.31 -32.19 -13.60
CA HIS A 423 -62.41 -33.07 -13.22
C HIS A 423 -62.47 -33.27 -11.69
N PHE A 424 -63.68 -33.18 -11.11
CA PHE A 424 -63.86 -33.19 -9.64
C PHE A 424 -63.27 -34.44 -8.97
N MET A 425 -63.36 -35.61 -9.61
CA MET A 425 -62.78 -36.86 -9.12
C MET A 425 -61.24 -36.83 -9.11
N VAL A 426 -60.62 -36.16 -10.09
CA VAL A 426 -59.16 -35.97 -10.13
C VAL A 426 -58.76 -35.03 -9.00
N LYS A 427 -59.46 -33.91 -8.82
CA LYS A 427 -59.23 -32.96 -7.71
C LYS A 427 -59.38 -33.61 -6.33
N ALA A 428 -60.42 -34.43 -6.14
CA ALA A 428 -60.62 -35.16 -4.89
C ALA A 428 -59.47 -36.14 -4.62
N LYS A 429 -59.06 -36.92 -5.62
CA LYS A 429 -57.91 -37.85 -5.50
C LYS A 429 -56.59 -37.11 -5.24
N MET A 430 -56.35 -35.97 -5.89
CA MET A 430 -55.16 -35.16 -5.63
C MET A 430 -55.16 -34.62 -4.19
N ALA A 431 -56.30 -34.15 -3.69
CA ALA A 431 -56.42 -33.72 -2.30
C ALA A 431 -56.21 -34.88 -1.31
N THR A 432 -56.67 -36.10 -1.62
CA THR A 432 -56.37 -37.31 -0.84
C THR A 432 -54.86 -37.61 -0.80
N LEU A 433 -54.16 -37.47 -1.94
CA LEU A 433 -52.72 -37.68 -2.05
C LEU A 433 -51.91 -36.66 -1.24
N GLU A 434 -52.36 -35.41 -1.20
CA GLU A 434 -51.78 -34.32 -0.39
C GLU A 434 -52.15 -34.41 1.10
N LYS A 435 -52.92 -35.44 1.51
CA LYS A 435 -53.44 -35.65 2.88
C LYS A 435 -54.46 -34.59 3.34
N HIS A 436 -55.06 -33.88 2.40
CA HIS A 436 -56.16 -32.93 2.66
C HIS A 436 -57.52 -33.65 2.59
N PHE A 437 -57.76 -34.58 3.51
CA PHE A 437 -58.94 -35.45 3.51
C PHE A 437 -60.28 -34.68 3.63
N GLU A 438 -60.33 -33.64 4.47
CA GLU A 438 -61.52 -32.78 4.62
C GLU A 438 -61.87 -32.04 3.32
N ARG A 439 -60.85 -31.60 2.57
CA ARG A 439 -61.04 -30.94 1.26
C ARG A 439 -61.50 -31.94 0.21
N ALA A 440 -60.94 -33.14 0.20
CA ALA A 440 -61.38 -34.23 -0.68
C ALA A 440 -62.84 -34.61 -0.39
N GLU A 441 -63.20 -34.71 0.89
CA GLU A 441 -64.57 -34.95 1.35
C GLU A 441 -65.52 -33.84 0.88
N GLN A 442 -65.17 -32.56 1.08
CA GLN A 442 -65.99 -31.43 0.62
C GLN A 442 -66.23 -31.49 -0.89
N ILE A 443 -65.18 -31.72 -1.70
CA ILE A 443 -65.29 -31.81 -3.17
C ILE A 443 -66.25 -32.94 -3.57
N LEU A 444 -66.19 -34.10 -2.91
CA LEU A 444 -67.07 -35.24 -3.20
C LEU A 444 -68.51 -35.00 -2.72
N LEU A 445 -68.70 -34.41 -1.53
CA LEU A 445 -70.01 -34.12 -0.97
C LEU A 445 -70.75 -33.00 -1.71
N GLU A 446 -70.04 -31.96 -2.19
CA GLU A 446 -70.61 -30.89 -3.03
C GLU A 446 -71.21 -31.44 -4.33
N GLN A 447 -70.62 -32.51 -4.87
CA GLN A 447 -71.11 -33.20 -6.07
C GLN A 447 -72.11 -34.34 -5.76
N GLY A 448 -72.49 -34.50 -4.48
CA GLY A 448 -73.46 -35.51 -4.03
C GLY A 448 -72.92 -36.95 -3.97
N LYS A 449 -71.61 -37.14 -4.08
CA LYS A 449 -70.95 -38.45 -4.13
C LYS A 449 -70.56 -38.96 -2.74
N VAL A 450 -71.57 -39.27 -1.93
CA VAL A 450 -71.39 -39.71 -0.53
C VAL A 450 -70.72 -41.08 -0.42
N GLU A 451 -71.06 -42.03 -1.31
CA GLU A 451 -70.46 -43.37 -1.31
C GLU A 451 -68.96 -43.33 -1.60
N GLU A 452 -68.54 -42.49 -2.56
CA GLU A 452 -67.12 -42.31 -2.94
C GLU A 452 -66.32 -41.65 -1.79
N ALA A 453 -66.95 -40.78 -1.00
CA ALA A 453 -66.34 -40.19 0.20
C ALA A 453 -66.22 -41.22 1.35
N MET A 454 -67.21 -42.09 1.53
CA MET A 454 -67.17 -43.18 2.52
C MET A 454 -66.13 -44.24 2.15
N GLU A 455 -66.09 -44.65 0.88
CA GLU A 455 -65.11 -45.59 0.34
C GLU A 455 -63.69 -45.05 0.52
N MET A 456 -63.46 -43.75 0.27
CA MET A 456 -62.17 -43.09 0.55
C MET A 456 -61.72 -43.28 2.00
N TYR A 457 -62.59 -43.02 2.99
CA TYR A 457 -62.23 -43.19 4.41
C TYR A 457 -62.09 -44.67 4.81
N GLN A 458 -62.85 -45.58 4.20
CA GLN A 458 -62.71 -47.03 4.41
C GLN A 458 -61.39 -47.57 3.85
N GLU A 459 -60.98 -47.15 2.65
CA GLU A 459 -59.68 -47.48 2.05
C GLU A 459 -58.51 -46.95 2.90
N LEU A 460 -58.70 -45.81 3.58
CA LEU A 460 -57.73 -45.23 4.53
C LEU A 460 -57.79 -45.86 5.93
N HIS A 461 -58.64 -46.88 6.15
CA HIS A 461 -58.90 -47.52 7.45
C HIS A 461 -59.37 -46.56 8.56
N ARG A 462 -59.97 -45.43 8.16
CA ARG A 462 -60.51 -44.39 9.02
C ARG A 462 -62.02 -44.60 9.24
N TRP A 463 -62.34 -45.70 9.90
CA TRP A 463 -63.73 -46.15 10.10
C TRP A 463 -64.58 -45.18 10.91
N ASP A 464 -64.00 -44.48 11.91
CA ASP A 464 -64.74 -43.51 12.72
C ASP A 464 -65.28 -42.33 11.88
N GLU A 465 -64.50 -41.86 10.92
CA GLU A 465 -64.84 -40.75 10.01
C GLU A 465 -65.85 -41.21 8.94
N ALA A 466 -65.69 -42.43 8.42
CA ALA A 466 -66.66 -43.06 7.53
C ALA A 466 -68.03 -43.27 8.22
N ILE A 467 -68.04 -43.70 9.49
CA ILE A 467 -69.27 -43.87 10.29
C ILE A 467 -69.90 -42.50 10.59
N ALA A 468 -69.11 -41.47 10.92
CA ALA A 468 -69.62 -40.12 11.15
C ALA A 468 -70.31 -39.53 9.90
N ILE A 469 -69.77 -39.76 8.70
CA ILE A 469 -70.42 -39.35 7.44
C ILE A 469 -71.74 -40.11 7.25
N ALA A 470 -71.74 -41.42 7.48
CA ALA A 470 -72.92 -42.25 7.36
C ALA A 470 -74.03 -41.86 8.37
N GLU A 471 -73.66 -41.48 9.61
CA GLU A 471 -74.56 -40.94 10.63
C GLU A 471 -75.10 -39.56 10.24
N SER A 472 -74.25 -38.65 9.78
CA SER A 472 -74.64 -37.29 9.39
C SER A 472 -75.64 -37.26 8.22
N LYS A 473 -75.62 -38.29 7.36
CA LYS A 473 -76.53 -38.46 6.21
C LYS A 473 -77.65 -39.47 6.48
N ASN A 474 -77.79 -39.97 7.71
CA ASN A 474 -78.82 -40.92 8.16
C ASN A 474 -78.96 -42.17 7.25
N ARG A 475 -77.86 -42.89 7.00
CA ARG A 475 -77.89 -44.13 6.20
C ARG A 475 -78.28 -45.35 7.06
N PRO A 476 -79.06 -46.31 6.51
CA PRO A 476 -79.51 -47.50 7.23
C PRO A 476 -78.39 -48.51 7.55
N GLU A 477 -77.25 -48.44 6.86
CA GLU A 477 -76.11 -49.37 7.00
C GLU A 477 -75.16 -48.99 8.16
N THR A 478 -75.46 -47.92 8.90
CA THR A 478 -74.63 -47.38 9.99
C THR A 478 -74.44 -48.37 11.14
N ASP A 479 -75.50 -49.06 11.56
CA ASP A 479 -75.45 -50.02 12.67
C ASP A 479 -74.70 -51.31 12.30
N GLU A 480 -74.82 -51.75 11.04
CA GLU A 480 -74.02 -52.87 10.51
C GLU A 480 -72.53 -52.51 10.45
N MET A 481 -72.19 -51.29 10.06
CA MET A 481 -70.80 -50.81 10.05
C MET A 481 -70.20 -50.71 11.45
N LYS A 482 -70.95 -50.21 12.44
CA LYS A 482 -70.50 -50.19 13.86
C LYS A 482 -70.22 -51.58 14.39
N THR A 483 -71.07 -52.55 14.04
CA THR A 483 -70.92 -53.94 14.47
C THR A 483 -69.70 -54.59 13.81
N LYS A 484 -69.53 -54.40 12.50
CA LYS A 484 -68.35 -54.87 11.75
C LYS A 484 -67.06 -54.23 12.27
N TYR A 485 -67.08 -52.94 12.59
CA TYR A 485 -65.94 -52.23 13.17
C TYR A 485 -65.59 -52.74 14.57
N PHE A 486 -66.58 -52.95 15.45
CA PHE A 486 -66.36 -53.50 16.78
C PHE A 486 -65.82 -54.95 16.73
N GLN A 487 -66.37 -55.78 15.84
CA GLN A 487 -65.88 -57.15 15.66
C GLN A 487 -64.45 -57.15 15.09
N TRP A 488 -64.14 -56.29 14.13
CA TRP A 488 -62.79 -56.10 13.61
C TRP A 488 -61.81 -55.64 14.69
N LEU A 489 -62.24 -54.73 15.59
CA LEU A 489 -61.41 -54.29 16.72
C LEU A 489 -61.09 -55.45 17.69
N LEU A 490 -62.05 -56.35 17.95
CA LEU A 490 -61.82 -57.54 18.76
C LEU A 490 -60.93 -58.57 18.05
N GLU A 491 -61.18 -58.85 16.77
CA GLU A 491 -60.38 -59.79 15.96
C GLU A 491 -58.93 -59.32 15.78
N THR A 492 -58.71 -57.99 15.71
CA THR A 492 -57.36 -57.39 15.64
C THR A 492 -56.73 -57.15 17.01
N SER A 493 -57.34 -57.60 18.11
CA SER A 493 -56.87 -57.41 19.50
C SER A 493 -56.68 -55.94 19.90
N GLN A 494 -57.41 -55.01 19.27
CA GLN A 494 -57.45 -53.59 19.63
C GLN A 494 -58.47 -53.34 20.76
N GLU A 495 -58.29 -54.04 21.87
CA GLU A 495 -59.20 -54.08 23.02
C GLU A 495 -59.40 -52.71 23.68
N GLU A 496 -58.42 -51.80 23.59
CA GLU A 496 -58.53 -50.42 24.07
C GLU A 496 -59.61 -49.62 23.34
N LYS A 497 -59.62 -49.66 22.01
CA LYS A 497 -60.61 -48.94 21.19
C LYS A 497 -61.98 -49.59 21.28
N ALA A 498 -62.01 -50.93 21.39
CA ALA A 498 -63.25 -51.67 21.65
C ALA A 498 -63.86 -51.28 23.01
N ALA A 499 -63.03 -51.15 24.06
CA ALA A 499 -63.47 -50.70 25.38
C ALA A 499 -63.96 -49.24 25.37
N GLN A 500 -63.28 -48.33 24.64
CA GLN A 500 -63.74 -46.94 24.46
C GLN A 500 -65.09 -46.85 23.73
N LEU A 501 -65.32 -47.72 22.75
CA LEU A 501 -66.60 -47.78 22.03
C LEU A 501 -67.73 -48.21 22.99
N GLN A 502 -67.48 -49.21 23.83
CA GLN A 502 -68.43 -49.67 24.85
C GLN A 502 -68.65 -48.64 25.96
N GLU A 503 -67.60 -47.91 26.36
CA GLU A 503 -67.68 -46.79 27.29
C GLU A 503 -68.60 -45.68 26.75
N LYS A 504 -68.49 -45.33 25.46
CA LYS A 504 -69.39 -44.37 24.79
C LYS A 504 -70.83 -44.90 24.67
N GLN A 505 -71.02 -46.22 24.61
CA GLN A 505 -72.33 -46.88 24.56
C GLN A 505 -72.96 -47.06 25.96
N GLY A 506 -72.19 -46.82 27.04
CA GLY A 506 -72.67 -46.85 28.42
C GLY A 506 -72.51 -48.19 29.14
N ASP A 507 -71.88 -49.20 28.52
CA ASP A 507 -71.60 -50.50 29.16
C ASP A 507 -70.23 -50.50 29.85
N ILE A 508 -70.26 -50.09 31.12
CA ILE A 508 -69.06 -49.87 31.94
C ILE A 508 -68.42 -51.20 32.36
N GLU A 509 -69.19 -52.26 32.56
CA GLU A 509 -68.67 -53.53 33.07
C GLU A 509 -67.90 -54.29 31.98
N THR A 510 -68.42 -54.33 30.76
CA THR A 510 -67.70 -54.91 29.62
C THR A 510 -66.49 -54.06 29.26
N ALA A 511 -66.58 -52.73 29.35
CA ALA A 511 -65.44 -51.83 29.16
C ALA A 511 -64.31 -52.09 30.18
N ILE A 512 -64.60 -52.28 31.48
CA ILE A 512 -63.59 -52.59 32.50
C ILE A 512 -62.91 -53.93 32.20
N ARG A 513 -63.67 -54.96 31.82
CA ARG A 513 -63.10 -56.27 31.47
C ARG A 513 -62.24 -56.21 30.20
N LEU A 514 -62.68 -55.48 29.18
CA LEU A 514 -61.92 -55.24 27.94
C LEU A 514 -60.65 -54.42 28.22
N TYR A 515 -60.69 -53.43 29.11
CA TYR A 515 -59.48 -52.70 29.54
C TYR A 515 -58.50 -53.59 30.33
N LEU A 516 -59.00 -54.55 31.11
CA LEU A 516 -58.16 -55.52 31.83
C LEU A 516 -57.56 -56.58 30.89
N GLN A 517 -58.33 -57.07 29.92
CA GLN A 517 -57.83 -57.95 28.85
C GLN A 517 -56.76 -57.23 28.02
N GLY A 518 -57.01 -55.96 27.69
CA GLY A 518 -56.09 -55.08 26.94
C GLY A 518 -54.86 -54.62 27.70
N SER A 519 -54.55 -55.21 28.87
CA SER A 519 -53.40 -54.84 29.71
C SER A 519 -53.35 -53.36 30.14
N LEU A 520 -54.51 -52.71 30.24
CA LEU A 520 -54.68 -51.31 30.64
C LEU A 520 -55.37 -51.18 32.02
N PRO A 521 -54.80 -51.74 33.11
CA PRO A 521 -55.42 -51.74 34.43
C PRO A 521 -55.56 -50.32 35.02
N ALA A 522 -54.81 -49.34 34.52
CA ALA A 522 -54.91 -47.95 34.95
C ALA A 522 -56.23 -47.27 34.54
N ARG A 523 -56.75 -47.57 33.34
CA ARG A 523 -58.05 -47.03 32.87
C ARG A 523 -59.21 -47.77 33.51
N ALA A 524 -59.10 -49.10 33.63
CA ALA A 524 -60.03 -49.91 34.43
C ALA A 524 -60.14 -49.40 35.87
N ALA A 525 -59.01 -49.05 36.50
CA ALA A 525 -58.98 -48.49 37.85
C ALA A 525 -59.61 -47.09 37.96
N ALA A 526 -59.46 -46.23 36.96
CA ALA A 526 -60.09 -44.91 36.94
C ALA A 526 -61.62 -45.02 36.79
N LEU A 527 -62.07 -45.91 35.91
CA LEU A 527 -63.49 -46.17 35.68
C LEU A 527 -64.15 -46.80 36.93
N ALA A 528 -63.44 -47.70 37.61
CA ALA A 528 -63.86 -48.29 38.88
C ALA A 528 -63.76 -47.36 40.11
N GLN A 529 -63.06 -46.22 40.00
CA GLN A 529 -63.07 -45.18 41.04
C GLN A 529 -64.30 -44.26 40.92
N ASN A 530 -64.77 -44.03 39.69
CA ASN A 530 -65.91 -43.17 39.40
C ASN A 530 -67.26 -43.89 39.56
N HIS A 531 -67.28 -45.21 39.39
CA HIS A 531 -68.47 -46.04 39.51
C HIS A 531 -68.29 -47.11 40.60
N PRO A 532 -69.26 -47.34 41.50
CA PRO A 532 -69.17 -48.40 42.51
C PRO A 532 -69.06 -49.76 41.83
N GLN A 533 -67.99 -50.51 42.11
CA GLN A 533 -67.78 -51.86 41.59
C GLN A 533 -67.72 -52.88 42.74
N PRO A 534 -68.05 -54.16 42.48
CA PRO A 534 -68.00 -55.21 43.50
C PRO A 534 -66.56 -55.43 44.03
N PRO A 535 -66.40 -55.87 45.29
CA PRO A 535 -65.09 -56.04 45.94
C PRO A 535 -64.19 -57.04 45.21
N GLU A 536 -64.76 -58.07 44.58
CA GLU A 536 -64.02 -59.03 43.73
C GLU A 536 -63.35 -58.36 42.53
N MET A 537 -64.02 -57.39 41.91
CA MET A 537 -63.47 -56.62 40.79
C MET A 537 -62.38 -55.64 41.27
N LEU A 538 -62.53 -55.07 42.47
CA LEU A 538 -61.51 -54.22 43.08
C LEU A 538 -60.24 -54.99 43.47
N GLU A 539 -60.37 -56.24 43.92
CA GLU A 539 -59.24 -57.14 44.18
C GLU A 539 -58.55 -57.60 42.88
N MET A 540 -59.33 -57.91 41.84
CA MET A 540 -58.81 -58.20 40.50
C MET A 540 -58.06 -56.99 39.93
N ILE A 541 -58.60 -55.77 40.05
CA ILE A 541 -57.93 -54.54 39.64
C ILE A 541 -56.67 -54.30 40.49
N ALA A 542 -56.70 -54.50 41.81
CA ALA A 542 -55.53 -54.30 42.67
C ALA A 542 -54.38 -55.30 42.40
N SER A 543 -54.71 -56.56 42.15
CA SER A 543 -53.75 -57.60 41.77
C SER A 543 -53.17 -57.37 40.39
N GLU A 544 -53.99 -57.00 39.40
CA GLU A 544 -53.52 -56.64 38.06
C GLU A 544 -52.72 -55.34 38.03
N LEU A 545 -53.08 -54.33 38.82
CA LEU A 545 -52.28 -53.12 39.01
C LEU A 545 -50.92 -53.45 39.64
N SER A 546 -50.87 -54.38 40.60
CA SER A 546 -49.60 -54.82 41.19
C SER A 546 -48.76 -55.63 40.20
N ARG A 547 -49.38 -56.45 39.33
CA ARG A 547 -48.69 -57.20 38.27
C ARG A 547 -48.16 -56.27 37.17
N ALA A 548 -48.90 -55.21 36.87
CA ALA A 548 -48.53 -54.18 35.90
C ALA A 548 -47.53 -53.13 36.46
N GLY A 549 -47.02 -53.29 37.68
CA GLY A 549 -46.04 -52.37 38.29
C GLY A 549 -46.62 -51.05 38.80
N LEU A 550 -47.94 -50.86 38.75
CA LEU A 550 -48.64 -49.65 39.22
C LEU A 550 -48.95 -49.73 40.72
N HIS A 551 -47.90 -49.89 41.52
CA HIS A 551 -48.01 -50.23 42.93
C HIS A 551 -48.61 -49.12 43.82
N GLU A 552 -48.51 -47.83 43.44
CA GLU A 552 -49.16 -46.74 44.19
C GLU A 552 -50.69 -46.84 44.13
N LYS A 553 -51.24 -47.08 42.94
CA LYS A 553 -52.69 -47.24 42.76
C LYS A 553 -53.14 -48.53 43.45
N ALA A 554 -52.39 -49.63 43.29
CA ALA A 554 -52.65 -50.88 44.01
C ALA A 554 -52.68 -50.67 45.53
N GLY A 555 -51.72 -49.93 46.09
CA GLY A 555 -51.69 -49.56 47.51
C GLY A 555 -52.95 -48.83 47.97
N SER A 556 -53.48 -47.90 47.16
CA SER A 556 -54.75 -47.20 47.49
C SER A 556 -55.98 -48.09 47.46
N PHE A 557 -56.01 -49.12 46.60
CA PHE A 557 -57.08 -50.12 46.63
C PHE A 557 -56.89 -51.07 47.82
N PHE A 558 -55.66 -51.44 48.20
CA PHE A 558 -55.39 -52.21 49.42
C PHE A 558 -55.73 -51.45 50.70
N GLU A 559 -55.54 -50.12 50.74
CA GLU A 559 -56.05 -49.28 51.83
C GLU A 559 -57.58 -49.29 51.89
N LYS A 560 -58.27 -49.19 50.75
CA LYS A 560 -59.75 -49.28 50.68
C LYS A 560 -60.29 -50.66 51.06
N LEU A 561 -59.52 -51.72 50.76
CA LEU A 561 -59.78 -53.11 51.18
C LEU A 561 -59.36 -53.38 52.65
N ASN A 562 -58.83 -52.37 53.35
CA ASN A 562 -58.42 -52.43 54.76
C ASN A 562 -57.29 -53.44 55.07
N VAL A 563 -56.30 -53.57 54.17
CA VAL A 563 -55.12 -54.44 54.33
C VAL A 563 -53.82 -53.61 54.36
N PRO A 564 -53.45 -53.03 55.52
CA PRO A 564 -52.40 -52.00 55.61
C PRO A 564 -50.98 -52.53 55.38
N GLU A 565 -50.68 -53.79 55.71
CA GLU A 565 -49.36 -54.39 55.48
C GLU A 565 -49.05 -54.51 53.98
N ARG A 566 -50.02 -55.01 53.19
CA ARG A 566 -49.90 -55.09 51.72
C ARG A 566 -49.90 -53.70 51.09
N ALA A 567 -50.62 -52.73 51.68
CA ALA A 567 -50.60 -51.35 51.22
C ALA A 567 -49.24 -50.69 51.44
N LEU A 568 -48.61 -50.85 52.60
CA LEU A 568 -47.28 -50.31 52.91
C LEU A 568 -46.21 -50.93 51.99
N GLU A 569 -46.25 -52.26 51.80
CA GLU A 569 -45.33 -52.95 50.91
C GLU A 569 -45.52 -52.51 49.44
N ALA A 570 -46.78 -52.33 49.01
CA ALA A 570 -47.09 -51.79 47.69
C ALA A 570 -46.61 -50.34 47.53
N TYR A 571 -46.77 -49.48 48.55
CA TYR A 571 -46.25 -48.10 48.49
C TYR A 571 -44.72 -48.05 48.49
N ARG A 572 -44.05 -48.93 49.23
CA ARG A 572 -42.58 -49.05 49.21
C ARG A 572 -42.07 -49.54 47.86
N ARG A 573 -42.69 -50.58 47.28
CA ARG A 573 -42.36 -51.06 45.92
C ARG A 573 -42.69 -50.04 44.83
N GLY A 574 -43.75 -49.26 45.04
CA GLY A 574 -44.18 -48.19 44.13
C GLY A 574 -43.41 -46.89 44.25
N ASN A 575 -42.42 -46.82 45.16
CA ASN A 575 -41.69 -45.60 45.49
C ASN A 575 -42.59 -44.41 45.90
N ALA A 576 -43.79 -44.70 46.41
CA ALA A 576 -44.74 -43.72 46.89
C ALA A 576 -44.45 -43.39 48.37
N TYR A 577 -43.21 -42.95 48.65
CA TYR A 577 -42.70 -42.75 50.01
C TYR A 577 -43.53 -41.78 50.84
N ARG A 578 -44.13 -40.75 50.22
CA ARG A 578 -45.03 -39.81 50.93
C ARG A 578 -46.23 -40.53 51.57
N ARG A 579 -46.93 -41.38 50.80
CA ARG A 579 -48.08 -42.15 51.30
C ARG A 579 -47.62 -43.25 52.27
N ALA A 580 -46.46 -43.86 52.01
CA ALA A 580 -45.86 -44.84 52.91
C ALA A 580 -45.52 -44.22 54.28
N VAL A 581 -44.94 -43.02 54.32
CA VAL A 581 -44.61 -42.30 55.55
C VAL A 581 -45.87 -41.83 56.27
N ASP A 582 -46.89 -41.35 55.55
CA ASP A 582 -48.18 -40.98 56.17
C ASP A 582 -48.88 -42.20 56.80
N LEU A 583 -48.85 -43.36 56.13
CA LEU A 583 -49.36 -44.64 56.66
C LEU A 583 -48.51 -45.13 57.83
N ALA A 584 -47.18 -45.04 57.74
CA ALA A 584 -46.24 -45.44 58.79
C ALA A 584 -46.33 -44.52 60.02
N ARG A 585 -46.55 -43.21 59.87
CA ARG A 585 -46.80 -42.31 61.00
C ARG A 585 -48.06 -42.69 61.78
N ARG A 586 -49.07 -43.27 61.12
CA ARG A 586 -50.33 -43.72 61.75
C ARG A 586 -50.23 -45.11 62.36
N GLN A 587 -49.58 -46.05 61.69
CA GLN A 587 -49.61 -47.48 62.05
C GLN A 587 -48.23 -48.10 62.36
N PHE A 588 -47.12 -47.53 61.85
CA PHE A 588 -45.75 -48.08 61.97
C PHE A 588 -44.66 -47.03 62.30
N PRO A 589 -44.66 -46.36 63.48
CA PRO A 589 -43.75 -45.23 63.75
C PRO A 589 -42.24 -45.54 63.73
N ARG A 590 -41.85 -46.80 63.95
CA ARG A 590 -40.44 -47.22 63.98
C ARG A 590 -39.80 -47.25 62.58
N GLU A 591 -40.60 -47.43 61.54
CA GLU A 591 -40.10 -47.51 60.16
C GLU A 591 -39.93 -46.13 59.51
N VAL A 592 -40.38 -45.05 60.18
CA VAL A 592 -40.33 -43.69 59.62
C VAL A 592 -38.90 -43.26 59.33
N VAL A 593 -37.95 -43.44 60.24
CA VAL A 593 -36.54 -43.03 60.01
C VAL A 593 -35.89 -43.80 58.85
N SER A 594 -36.19 -45.10 58.73
CA SER A 594 -35.72 -45.89 57.58
C SER A 594 -36.39 -45.46 56.27
N LEU A 595 -37.69 -45.13 56.30
CA LEU A 595 -38.42 -44.67 55.12
C LEU A 595 -37.96 -43.27 54.69
N GLU A 596 -37.64 -42.36 55.62
CA GLU A 596 -37.07 -41.04 55.30
C GLU A 596 -35.66 -41.17 54.69
N HIS A 597 -34.86 -42.15 55.15
CA HIS A 597 -33.58 -42.48 54.52
C HIS A 597 -33.75 -43.01 53.10
N ASP A 598 -34.61 -44.01 52.90
CA ASP A 598 -34.90 -44.60 51.60
C ASP A 598 -35.51 -43.57 50.64
N TRP A 599 -36.34 -42.68 51.15
CA TRP A 599 -36.91 -41.56 50.40
C TRP A 599 -35.82 -40.57 49.97
N GLY A 600 -34.90 -40.19 50.86
CA GLY A 600 -33.74 -39.37 50.52
C GLY A 600 -32.89 -40.01 49.41
N MET A 601 -32.59 -41.30 49.52
CA MET A 601 -31.83 -42.04 48.49
C MET A 601 -32.58 -42.13 47.15
N PHE A 602 -33.88 -42.35 47.19
CA PHE A 602 -34.71 -42.37 45.97
C PHE A 602 -34.76 -41.00 45.29
N LEU A 603 -34.88 -39.92 46.05
CA LEU A 603 -34.86 -38.55 45.51
C LEU A 603 -33.50 -38.24 44.85
N VAL A 604 -32.39 -38.71 45.43
CA VAL A 604 -31.07 -38.62 44.80
C VAL A 604 -31.05 -39.39 43.47
N GLN A 605 -31.62 -40.60 43.42
CA GLN A 605 -31.71 -41.40 42.19
C GLN A 605 -32.57 -40.70 41.12
N GLN A 606 -33.64 -40.01 41.51
CA GLN A 606 -34.45 -39.17 40.61
C GLN A 606 -33.82 -37.81 40.27
N LYS A 607 -32.60 -37.54 40.75
CA LYS A 607 -31.89 -36.26 40.60
C LYS A 607 -32.58 -35.06 41.28
N GLN A 608 -33.52 -35.31 42.20
CA GLN A 608 -34.18 -34.30 43.04
C GLN A 608 -33.38 -34.06 44.32
N LEU A 609 -32.14 -33.61 44.15
CA LEU A 609 -31.17 -33.48 45.23
C LEU A 609 -31.59 -32.45 46.29
N ASP A 610 -32.29 -31.38 45.89
CA ASP A 610 -32.76 -30.31 46.80
C ASP A 610 -33.73 -30.79 47.88
N ALA A 611 -34.66 -31.67 47.50
CA ALA A 611 -35.63 -32.23 48.43
C ALA A 611 -34.96 -33.26 49.36
N ALA A 612 -33.99 -34.02 48.83
CA ALA A 612 -33.29 -35.06 49.58
C ALA A 612 -32.50 -34.52 50.79
N ILE A 613 -32.02 -33.27 50.74
CA ILE A 613 -31.25 -32.64 51.83
C ILE A 613 -32.02 -32.69 53.16
N ASN A 614 -33.28 -32.28 53.15
CA ASN A 614 -34.10 -32.24 54.37
C ASN A 614 -34.36 -33.64 54.92
N HIS A 615 -34.63 -34.61 54.04
CA HIS A 615 -34.84 -36.01 54.44
C HIS A 615 -33.56 -36.65 55.01
N PHE A 616 -32.38 -36.32 54.49
CA PHE A 616 -31.11 -36.76 55.08
C PHE A 616 -30.82 -36.09 56.43
N ILE A 617 -31.24 -34.85 56.65
CA ILE A 617 -31.15 -34.18 57.95
C ILE A 617 -32.09 -34.87 58.96
N GLU A 618 -33.34 -35.14 58.58
CA GLU A 618 -34.32 -35.85 59.42
C GLU A 618 -33.88 -37.31 59.73
N ALA A 619 -33.12 -37.93 58.83
CA ALA A 619 -32.50 -39.24 59.02
C ALA A 619 -31.14 -39.20 59.76
N ASN A 620 -30.69 -38.03 60.25
CA ASN A 620 -29.39 -37.83 60.92
C ASN A 620 -28.15 -38.23 60.09
N GLN A 621 -28.19 -38.06 58.76
CA GLN A 621 -27.09 -38.37 57.83
C GLN A 621 -26.47 -37.10 57.23
N TYR A 622 -25.76 -36.32 58.05
CA TYR A 622 -25.25 -34.99 57.66
C TYR A 622 -24.22 -34.99 56.52
N VAL A 623 -23.36 -36.02 56.42
CA VAL A 623 -22.37 -36.13 55.32
C VAL A 623 -23.08 -36.23 53.97
N LYS A 624 -24.10 -37.10 53.87
CA LYS A 624 -24.93 -37.25 52.67
C LYS A 624 -25.73 -35.98 52.38
N ALA A 625 -26.18 -35.26 53.41
CA ALA A 625 -26.85 -33.98 53.24
C ALA A 625 -25.93 -32.89 52.67
N ILE A 626 -24.65 -32.83 53.08
CA ILE A 626 -23.65 -31.90 52.52
C ILE A 626 -23.35 -32.25 51.06
N GLU A 627 -23.12 -33.53 50.75
CA GLU A 627 -22.87 -33.99 49.38
C GLU A 627 -24.07 -33.71 48.46
N ALA A 628 -25.28 -34.00 48.92
CA ALA A 628 -26.51 -33.69 48.20
C ALA A 628 -26.65 -32.17 47.99
N ALA A 629 -26.38 -31.34 48.99
CA ALA A 629 -26.44 -29.88 48.87
C ALA A 629 -25.40 -29.32 47.87
N ILE A 630 -24.19 -29.88 47.84
CA ILE A 630 -23.15 -29.52 46.85
C ILE A 630 -23.58 -29.91 45.44
N GLN A 631 -24.05 -31.15 45.25
CA GLN A 631 -24.52 -31.62 43.94
C GLN A 631 -25.76 -30.86 43.45
N ALA A 632 -26.64 -30.46 44.36
CA ALA A 632 -27.82 -29.64 44.08
C ALA A 632 -27.50 -28.15 43.88
N LYS A 633 -26.23 -27.76 44.03
CA LYS A 633 -25.75 -26.37 43.97
C LYS A 633 -26.39 -25.45 45.03
N GLN A 634 -26.88 -26.00 46.14
CA GLN A 634 -27.37 -25.25 47.31
C GLN A 634 -26.22 -24.94 48.29
N TRP A 635 -25.26 -24.15 47.84
CA TRP A 635 -24.04 -23.85 48.57
C TRP A 635 -24.25 -23.12 49.89
N SER A 636 -25.28 -22.29 50.02
CA SER A 636 -25.63 -21.62 51.27
C SER A 636 -26.03 -22.62 52.36
N LYS A 637 -26.84 -23.62 52.02
CA LYS A 637 -27.20 -24.72 52.94
C LYS A 637 -26.00 -25.63 53.21
N ALA A 638 -25.19 -25.93 52.20
CA ALA A 638 -23.97 -26.71 52.39
C ALA A 638 -23.02 -26.03 53.39
N VAL A 639 -22.81 -24.71 53.28
CA VAL A 639 -22.00 -23.93 54.23
C VAL A 639 -22.61 -23.93 55.63
N GLN A 640 -23.93 -23.74 55.75
CA GLN A 640 -24.61 -23.79 57.06
C GLN A 640 -24.44 -25.15 57.74
N ILE A 641 -24.59 -26.24 56.98
CA ILE A 641 -24.41 -27.59 57.54
C ILE A 641 -22.93 -27.80 57.90
N VAL A 642 -22.00 -27.46 57.00
CA VAL A 642 -20.54 -27.62 57.22
C VAL A 642 -20.04 -26.81 58.41
N ASP A 643 -20.48 -25.56 58.60
CA ASP A 643 -20.07 -24.71 59.73
C ASP A 643 -20.62 -25.22 61.09
N THR A 644 -21.64 -26.08 61.09
CA THR A 644 -22.17 -26.72 62.31
C THR A 644 -21.54 -28.07 62.64
N GLN A 645 -20.75 -28.65 61.74
CA GLN A 645 -20.07 -29.93 61.96
C GLN A 645 -18.66 -29.74 62.55
N GLU A 646 -18.09 -30.83 63.08
CA GLU A 646 -16.72 -30.85 63.58
C GLU A 646 -15.69 -30.61 62.47
N GLN A 647 -14.56 -30.00 62.84
CA GLN A 647 -13.53 -29.51 61.91
C GLN A 647 -12.98 -30.61 60.98
N ASP A 648 -12.82 -31.83 61.49
CA ASP A 648 -12.31 -33.00 60.74
C ASP A 648 -13.23 -33.41 59.57
N VAL A 649 -14.55 -33.23 59.71
CA VAL A 649 -15.52 -33.50 58.65
C VAL A 649 -15.58 -32.32 57.67
N ALA A 650 -15.45 -31.09 58.19
CA ALA A 650 -15.55 -29.86 57.41
C ALA A 650 -14.34 -29.62 56.48
N GLU A 651 -13.12 -30.02 56.88
CA GLU A 651 -11.90 -29.84 56.09
C GLU A 651 -11.99 -30.40 54.66
N ARG A 652 -12.65 -31.55 54.50
CA ARG A 652 -12.82 -32.21 53.20
C ARG A 652 -13.63 -31.38 52.20
N PHE A 653 -14.52 -30.53 52.70
CA PHE A 653 -15.44 -29.74 51.89
C PHE A 653 -14.95 -28.30 51.66
N TYR A 654 -14.05 -27.76 52.48
CA TYR A 654 -13.57 -26.38 52.34
C TYR A 654 -12.91 -26.09 51.00
N LYS A 655 -12.15 -27.04 50.44
CA LYS A 655 -11.51 -26.87 49.11
C LYS A 655 -12.54 -26.77 47.98
N VAL A 656 -13.57 -27.63 48.01
CA VAL A 656 -14.65 -27.64 47.01
C VAL A 656 -15.50 -26.37 47.11
N ILE A 657 -15.78 -25.92 48.34
CA ILE A 657 -16.51 -24.67 48.60
C ILE A 657 -15.69 -23.45 48.14
N ALA A 658 -14.36 -23.44 48.36
CA ALA A 658 -13.48 -22.37 47.90
C ALA A 658 -13.44 -22.25 46.37
N GLN A 659 -13.36 -23.37 45.65
CA GLN A 659 -13.41 -23.40 44.17
C GLN A 659 -14.75 -22.89 43.63
N HIS A 660 -15.88 -23.27 44.25
CA HIS A 660 -17.17 -22.73 43.85
C HIS A 660 -17.29 -21.21 44.07
N PHE A 661 -16.78 -20.70 45.20
CA PHE A 661 -16.77 -19.25 45.43
C PHE A 661 -15.82 -18.51 44.49
N GLU A 662 -14.76 -19.15 44.00
CA GLU A 662 -13.94 -18.66 42.89
C GLU A 662 -14.76 -18.59 41.58
N ASP A 663 -15.45 -19.66 41.19
CA ASP A 663 -16.28 -19.70 39.97
C ASP A 663 -17.42 -18.68 39.98
N THR A 664 -18.04 -18.47 41.15
CA THR A 664 -19.12 -17.47 41.34
C THR A 664 -18.60 -16.04 41.55
N LYS A 665 -17.28 -15.83 41.45
CA LYS A 665 -16.58 -14.54 41.59
C LYS A 665 -16.73 -13.88 42.97
N ASN A 666 -17.13 -14.63 44.00
CA ASN A 666 -17.17 -14.14 45.38
C ASN A 666 -15.83 -14.39 46.08
N LEU A 667 -14.83 -13.61 45.66
CA LEU A 667 -13.43 -13.85 46.01
C LEU A 667 -13.11 -13.68 47.49
N ASP A 668 -13.88 -12.86 48.22
CA ASP A 668 -13.64 -12.63 49.65
C ASP A 668 -14.05 -13.86 50.49
N GLN A 669 -15.11 -14.56 50.10
CA GLN A 669 -15.47 -15.85 50.71
C GLN A 669 -14.51 -16.96 50.24
N ALA A 670 -14.11 -16.96 48.97
CA ALA A 670 -13.13 -17.91 48.45
C ALA A 670 -11.79 -17.80 49.22
N GLU A 671 -11.29 -16.58 49.46
CA GLU A 671 -10.09 -16.33 50.28
C GLU A 671 -10.21 -16.96 51.67
N ARG A 672 -11.35 -16.76 52.35
CA ARG A 672 -11.60 -17.33 53.67
C ARG A 672 -11.51 -18.86 53.68
N TYR A 673 -12.10 -19.52 52.69
CA TYR A 673 -12.08 -20.99 52.61
C TYR A 673 -10.74 -21.55 52.11
N TRP A 674 -10.02 -20.85 51.23
CA TRP A 674 -8.65 -21.20 50.83
C TRP A 674 -7.64 -21.09 52.00
N LEU A 675 -7.81 -20.08 52.86
CA LEU A 675 -7.00 -19.95 54.07
C LEU A 675 -7.37 -21.01 55.12
N ARG A 676 -8.67 -21.30 55.30
CA ARG A 676 -9.14 -22.38 56.20
C ARG A 676 -8.72 -23.78 55.74
N SER A 677 -8.54 -23.99 54.43
CA SER A 677 -8.02 -25.25 53.89
C SER A 677 -6.49 -25.37 53.98
N GLY A 678 -5.78 -24.37 54.51
CA GLY A 678 -4.32 -24.39 54.65
C GLY A 678 -3.53 -24.20 53.36
N GLU A 679 -4.16 -23.76 52.26
CA GLU A 679 -3.53 -23.58 50.94
C GLU A 679 -3.53 -22.08 50.52
N PRO A 680 -2.69 -21.19 51.11
CA PRO A 680 -2.64 -19.77 50.76
C PRO A 680 -2.19 -19.53 49.30
N GLN A 681 -1.48 -20.49 48.71
CA GLN A 681 -1.13 -20.47 47.29
C GLN A 681 -2.37 -20.47 46.39
N GLY A 682 -3.42 -21.23 46.76
CA GLY A 682 -4.69 -21.25 46.03
C GLY A 682 -5.37 -19.89 46.00
N ALA A 683 -5.31 -19.13 47.11
CA ALA A 683 -5.85 -17.77 47.18
C ALA A 683 -5.07 -16.77 46.31
N VAL A 684 -3.74 -16.87 46.28
CA VAL A 684 -2.88 -16.03 45.42
C VAL A 684 -3.10 -16.34 43.95
N GLU A 685 -3.20 -17.62 43.57
CA GLU A 685 -3.53 -18.04 42.21
C GLU A 685 -4.91 -17.55 41.77
N MET A 686 -5.92 -17.68 42.63
CA MET A 686 -7.27 -17.18 42.38
C MET A 686 -7.26 -15.68 42.10
N TYR A 687 -6.61 -14.87 42.95
CA TYR A 687 -6.52 -13.42 42.71
C TYR A 687 -5.70 -13.07 41.46
N SER A 688 -4.67 -13.85 41.13
CA SER A 688 -3.88 -13.73 39.89
C SER A 688 -4.73 -14.00 38.65
N ARG A 689 -5.54 -15.08 38.63
CA ARG A 689 -6.46 -15.40 37.52
C ARG A 689 -7.50 -14.30 37.28
N HIS A 690 -7.93 -13.63 38.34
CA HIS A 690 -8.94 -12.57 38.29
C HIS A 690 -8.36 -11.14 38.20
N ASN A 691 -7.08 -11.00 37.86
CA ASN A 691 -6.38 -9.72 37.69
C ASN A 691 -6.40 -8.79 38.93
N LYS A 692 -6.62 -9.32 40.14
CA LYS A 692 -6.61 -8.53 41.39
C LYS A 692 -5.24 -8.60 42.07
N TRP A 693 -4.26 -8.02 41.40
CA TRP A 693 -2.85 -8.10 41.79
C TRP A 693 -2.53 -7.48 43.15
N ASP A 694 -3.21 -6.40 43.53
CA ASP A 694 -2.98 -5.74 44.83
C ASP A 694 -3.41 -6.65 46.00
N LYS A 695 -4.53 -7.36 45.86
CA LYS A 695 -4.99 -8.35 46.85
C LYS A 695 -4.10 -9.59 46.84
N ALA A 696 -3.71 -10.08 45.66
CA ALA A 696 -2.76 -11.19 45.52
C ALA A 696 -1.43 -10.88 46.22
N HIS A 697 -0.90 -9.68 46.01
CA HIS A 697 0.34 -9.22 46.64
C HIS A 697 0.20 -9.07 48.15
N LYS A 698 -0.95 -8.56 48.63
CA LYS A 698 -1.24 -8.46 50.06
C LYS A 698 -1.28 -9.84 50.74
N VAL A 699 -1.96 -10.82 50.14
CA VAL A 699 -2.01 -12.20 50.67
C VAL A 699 -0.64 -12.89 50.57
N ALA A 700 0.06 -12.72 49.45
CA ALA A 700 1.40 -13.29 49.26
C ALA A 700 2.44 -12.70 50.22
N SER A 701 2.42 -11.38 50.47
CA SER A 701 3.35 -10.73 51.40
C SER A 701 3.05 -11.02 52.88
N THR A 702 1.80 -11.35 53.23
CA THR A 702 1.42 -11.67 54.62
C THR A 702 1.61 -13.13 54.98
N TYR A 703 1.37 -14.06 54.04
CA TYR A 703 1.38 -15.51 54.30
C TYR A 703 2.51 -16.28 53.60
N MET A 704 3.33 -15.64 52.74
CA MET A 704 4.45 -16.29 52.02
C MET A 704 5.77 -15.53 52.19
N ALA A 705 6.90 -16.24 51.98
CA ALA A 705 8.26 -15.67 52.04
C ALA A 705 8.65 -14.96 50.73
N GLU A 706 9.39 -13.84 50.81
CA GLU A 706 9.72 -12.96 49.66
C GLU A 706 10.36 -13.68 48.46
N ASP A 707 11.23 -14.68 48.70
CA ASP A 707 11.86 -15.46 47.61
C ASP A 707 10.85 -16.31 46.83
N LYS A 708 9.88 -16.90 47.53
CA LYS A 708 8.80 -17.67 46.90
C LYS A 708 7.83 -16.75 46.17
N VAL A 709 7.61 -15.55 46.69
CA VAL A 709 6.81 -14.51 46.05
C VAL A 709 7.47 -14.07 44.73
N ARG A 710 8.78 -13.82 44.74
CA ARG A 710 9.56 -13.47 43.54
C ARG A 710 9.47 -14.55 42.46
N GLN A 711 9.71 -15.81 42.82
CA GLN A 711 9.62 -16.95 41.89
C GLN A 711 8.22 -17.09 41.30
N LEU A 712 7.18 -16.93 42.12
CA LEU A 712 5.79 -17.00 41.67
C LEU A 712 5.47 -15.92 40.65
N TYR A 713 5.84 -14.65 40.90
CA TYR A 713 5.60 -13.55 39.96
C TYR A 713 6.39 -13.68 38.66
N VAL A 714 7.66 -14.11 38.70
CA VAL A 714 8.46 -14.36 37.48
C VAL A 714 7.85 -15.51 36.67
N SER A 715 7.49 -16.62 37.32
CA SER A 715 6.85 -17.75 36.63
C SER A 715 5.50 -17.37 36.01
N GLN A 716 4.75 -16.51 36.68
CA GLN A 716 3.47 -16.02 36.18
C GLN A 716 3.65 -15.02 35.04
N ALA A 717 4.66 -14.15 35.11
CA ALA A 717 5.01 -13.23 34.03
C ALA A 717 5.41 -14.00 32.76
N GLN A 718 6.17 -15.09 32.90
CA GLN A 718 6.51 -16.00 31.79
C GLN A 718 5.28 -16.72 31.21
N LYS A 719 4.35 -17.18 32.06
CA LYS A 719 3.07 -17.76 31.59
C LYS A 719 2.25 -16.72 30.83
N LEU A 720 2.17 -15.49 31.33
CA LEU A 720 1.46 -14.39 30.65
C LEU A 720 2.15 -14.00 29.33
N GLU A 721 3.48 -14.05 29.27
CA GLU A 721 4.25 -13.90 28.04
C GLU A 721 3.88 -15.00 27.02
N SER A 722 3.84 -16.28 27.44
CA SER A 722 3.43 -17.39 26.56
C SER A 722 1.96 -17.30 26.11
N ALA A 723 1.11 -16.66 26.91
CA ALA A 723 -0.30 -16.41 26.58
C ALA A 723 -0.51 -15.10 25.77
N GLY A 724 0.55 -14.37 25.41
CA GLY A 724 0.49 -13.12 24.64
C GLY A 724 0.04 -11.88 25.43
N ARG A 725 -0.15 -11.95 26.76
CA ARG A 725 -0.55 -10.82 27.63
C ARG A 725 0.66 -10.03 28.12
N ILE A 726 1.41 -9.48 27.18
CA ILE A 726 2.77 -8.92 27.39
C ILE A 726 2.77 -7.69 28.32
N LYS A 727 1.75 -6.82 28.25
CA LYS A 727 1.65 -5.63 29.13
C LYS A 727 1.47 -5.97 30.61
N GLU A 728 0.85 -7.11 30.90
CA GLU A 728 0.65 -7.56 32.28
C GLU A 728 1.90 -8.26 32.81
N ALA A 729 2.58 -9.02 31.96
CA ALA A 729 3.91 -9.53 32.25
C ALA A 729 4.90 -8.39 32.55
N GLU A 730 4.87 -7.28 31.80
CA GLU A 730 5.65 -6.07 32.11
C GLU A 730 5.36 -5.56 33.54
N LYS A 731 4.09 -5.43 33.92
CA LYS A 731 3.72 -4.99 35.29
C LYS A 731 4.26 -5.92 36.36
N LEU A 732 4.22 -7.24 36.13
CA LEU A 732 4.78 -8.22 37.07
C LEU A 732 6.30 -8.11 37.17
N TYR A 733 7.01 -7.99 36.05
CA TYR A 733 8.46 -7.81 36.05
C TYR A 733 8.88 -6.50 36.73
N LEU A 734 8.14 -5.41 36.51
CA LEU A 734 8.38 -4.12 37.18
C LEU A 734 8.06 -4.15 38.68
N MET A 735 6.98 -4.84 39.11
CA MET A 735 6.67 -5.02 40.54
C MET A 735 7.77 -5.80 41.28
N VAL A 736 8.45 -6.70 40.58
CA VAL A 736 9.60 -7.46 41.11
C VAL A 736 10.93 -6.70 40.94
N SER A 737 10.91 -5.48 40.37
CA SER A 737 12.09 -4.63 40.11
C SER A 737 13.11 -5.23 39.14
N GLU A 738 12.66 -6.01 38.15
CA GLU A 738 13.50 -6.66 37.13
C GLU A 738 13.18 -6.13 35.70
N PRO A 739 13.60 -4.90 35.35
CA PRO A 739 13.27 -4.29 34.04
C PRO A 739 13.95 -4.99 32.86
N ASP A 740 15.06 -5.71 33.09
CA ASP A 740 15.80 -6.41 32.04
C ASP A 740 15.04 -7.59 31.45
N LEU A 741 14.30 -8.32 32.30
CA LEU A 741 13.41 -9.39 31.86
C LEU A 741 12.27 -8.85 31.00
N ALA A 742 11.74 -7.68 31.34
CA ALA A 742 10.72 -7.00 30.53
C ALA A 742 11.27 -6.52 29.18
N ILE A 743 12.47 -5.93 29.15
CA ILE A 743 13.14 -5.51 27.91
C ILE A 743 13.40 -6.71 27.00
N ASN A 744 13.91 -7.83 27.55
CA ASN A 744 14.17 -9.04 26.77
C ASN A 744 12.88 -9.70 26.26
N MET A 745 11.82 -9.70 27.05
CA MET A 745 10.48 -10.13 26.64
C MET A 745 9.98 -9.33 25.43
N TYR A 746 10.07 -7.99 25.48
CA TYR A 746 9.66 -7.15 24.36
C TYR A 746 10.53 -7.35 23.11
N LYS A 747 11.83 -7.61 23.29
CA LYS A 747 12.75 -7.98 22.20
C LYS A 747 12.35 -9.30 21.54
N LYS A 748 12.06 -10.35 22.31
CA LYS A 748 11.65 -11.66 21.79
C LYS A 748 10.35 -11.60 20.99
N ASN A 749 9.39 -10.82 21.48
CA ASN A 749 8.07 -10.69 20.85
C ASN A 749 8.00 -9.61 19.75
N ARG A 750 9.14 -9.07 19.31
CA ARG A 750 9.26 -8.06 18.23
C ARG A 750 8.47 -6.76 18.47
N HIS A 751 8.20 -6.42 19.73
CA HIS A 751 7.51 -5.20 20.14
C HIS A 751 8.54 -4.11 20.49
N TYR A 752 9.23 -3.63 19.46
CA TYR A 752 10.40 -2.78 19.62
C TYR A 752 10.08 -1.38 20.20
N ASP A 753 8.89 -0.82 19.95
CA ASP A 753 8.51 0.48 20.51
C ASP A 753 8.42 0.45 22.05
N ASN A 754 7.87 -0.62 22.62
CA ASN A 754 7.79 -0.80 24.07
C ASN A 754 9.16 -1.13 24.69
N MET A 755 10.01 -1.85 23.95
CA MET A 755 11.40 -2.09 24.32
C MET A 755 12.17 -0.76 24.41
N ILE A 756 12.08 0.09 23.38
CA ILE A 756 12.73 1.41 23.33
C ILE A 756 12.20 2.30 24.46
N ARG A 757 10.90 2.27 24.77
CA ARG A 757 10.34 2.99 25.94
C ARG A 757 11.01 2.56 27.25
N LEU A 758 11.14 1.26 27.50
CA LEU A 758 11.74 0.74 28.73
C LEU A 758 13.25 1.03 28.78
N VAL A 759 13.96 0.92 27.66
CA VAL A 759 15.37 1.30 27.56
C VAL A 759 15.53 2.81 27.81
N ALA A 760 14.70 3.66 27.23
CA ALA A 760 14.74 5.11 27.47
C ALA A 760 14.40 5.50 28.93
N GLN A 761 13.60 4.71 29.64
CA GLN A 761 13.23 4.95 31.04
C GLN A 761 14.29 4.43 32.03
N HIS A 762 14.77 3.20 31.84
CA HIS A 762 15.62 2.50 32.80
C HIS A 762 17.10 2.40 32.39
N ARG A 763 17.43 2.58 31.10
CA ARG A 763 18.79 2.40 30.52
C ARG A 763 19.10 3.36 29.36
N LYS A 764 19.11 4.66 29.62
CA LYS A 764 19.33 5.71 28.60
C LYS A 764 20.64 5.57 27.83
N ASP A 765 21.68 5.06 28.47
CA ASP A 765 23.03 4.97 27.90
C ASP A 765 23.11 4.01 26.70
N LEU A 766 22.24 2.99 26.65
CA LEU A 766 22.21 1.99 25.58
C LEU A 766 21.26 2.35 24.43
N LEU A 767 20.56 3.49 24.52
CA LEU A 767 19.48 3.82 23.58
C LEU A 767 19.96 3.94 22.13
N ALA A 768 21.06 4.68 21.90
CA ALA A 768 21.62 4.86 20.55
C ALA A 768 22.10 3.53 19.94
N GLU A 769 22.77 2.68 20.74
CA GLU A 769 23.21 1.35 20.29
C GLU A 769 22.03 0.43 19.99
N THR A 770 20.96 0.48 20.79
CA THR A 770 19.75 -0.30 20.54
C THR A 770 19.03 0.11 19.26
N HIS A 771 18.97 1.42 18.95
CA HIS A 771 18.42 1.90 17.67
C HIS A 771 19.25 1.44 16.48
N LEU A 772 20.59 1.47 16.59
CA LEU A 772 21.49 1.02 15.52
C LEU A 772 21.34 -0.48 15.25
N HIS A 773 21.38 -1.32 16.29
CA HIS A 773 21.21 -2.77 16.13
C HIS A 773 19.82 -3.13 15.58
N LEU A 774 18.78 -2.39 16.01
CA LEU A 774 17.43 -2.60 15.49
C LEU A 774 17.32 -2.20 14.02
N ALA A 775 17.94 -1.09 13.62
CA ALA A 775 17.96 -0.64 12.23
C ALA A 775 18.63 -1.67 11.31
N GLN A 776 19.78 -2.24 11.73
CA GLN A 776 20.47 -3.31 10.99
C GLN A 776 19.63 -4.59 10.86
N GLN A 777 18.92 -4.96 11.93
CA GLN A 777 18.04 -6.13 11.88
C GLN A 777 16.85 -5.90 10.93
N LEU A 778 16.24 -4.72 10.96
CA LEU A 778 15.12 -4.36 10.08
C LEU A 778 15.56 -4.21 8.62
N GLU A 779 16.79 -3.77 8.37
CA GLU A 779 17.42 -3.79 7.05
C GLU A 779 17.54 -5.22 6.51
N GLY A 780 18.00 -6.17 7.33
CA GLY A 780 18.03 -7.60 6.98
C GLY A 780 16.63 -8.21 6.75
N GLU A 781 15.58 -7.64 7.34
CA GLU A 781 14.17 -8.02 7.12
C GLU A 781 13.50 -7.28 5.93
N ASN A 782 14.25 -6.49 5.15
CA ASN A 782 13.76 -5.64 4.04
C ASN A 782 12.73 -4.56 4.45
N LYS A 783 12.70 -4.14 5.72
CA LYS A 783 11.81 -3.07 6.23
C LYS A 783 12.51 -1.70 6.24
N PHE A 784 12.87 -1.23 5.06
CA PHE A 784 13.74 -0.04 4.88
C PHE A 784 13.21 1.25 5.52
N LYS A 785 11.89 1.48 5.53
CA LYS A 785 11.30 2.70 6.14
C LYS A 785 11.42 2.72 7.66
N GLU A 786 11.25 1.57 8.31
CA GLU A 786 11.39 1.45 9.77
C GLU A 786 12.87 1.48 10.17
N ALA A 787 13.74 0.84 9.37
CA ALA A 787 15.19 0.92 9.53
C ALA A 787 15.69 2.37 9.39
N GLU A 788 15.22 3.13 8.39
CA GLU A 788 15.53 4.55 8.21
C GLU A 788 15.19 5.36 9.46
N ARG A 789 14.00 5.17 10.03
CA ARG A 789 13.57 5.88 11.26
C ARG A 789 14.56 5.64 12.39
N HIS A 790 14.97 4.38 12.60
CA HIS A 790 15.89 4.04 13.68
C HIS A 790 17.34 4.46 13.40
N TYR A 791 17.82 4.44 12.15
CA TYR A 791 19.11 5.02 11.76
C TYR A 791 19.16 6.53 12.01
N VAL A 792 18.07 7.25 11.71
CA VAL A 792 17.95 8.69 11.98
C VAL A 792 17.87 8.99 13.48
N GLU A 793 17.11 8.21 14.26
CA GLU A 793 17.03 8.33 15.73
C GLU A 793 18.39 8.03 16.40
N ALA A 794 19.19 7.13 15.83
CA ALA A 794 20.57 6.87 16.23
C ALA A 794 21.58 7.95 15.76
N GLN A 795 21.11 9.01 15.08
CA GLN A 795 21.93 10.08 14.48
C GLN A 795 22.89 9.63 13.36
N ASP A 796 22.70 8.43 12.80
CA ASP A 796 23.50 7.89 11.69
C ASP A 796 22.70 7.85 10.37
N TRP A 797 22.36 9.03 9.86
CA TRP A 797 21.66 9.18 8.59
C TRP A 797 22.48 8.68 7.38
N LYS A 798 23.81 8.56 7.50
CA LYS A 798 24.67 8.07 6.41
C LYS A 798 24.42 6.59 6.15
N SER A 799 24.24 5.80 7.20
CA SER A 799 23.87 4.38 7.08
C SER A 799 22.50 4.21 6.40
N ALA A 800 21.52 5.06 6.71
CA ALA A 800 20.24 5.07 6.01
C ALA A 800 20.35 5.41 4.50
N VAL A 801 21.20 6.39 4.14
CA VAL A 801 21.46 6.73 2.72
C VAL A 801 22.15 5.56 2.00
N ASN A 802 23.12 4.91 2.64
CA ASN A 802 23.82 3.77 2.06
C ASN A 802 22.92 2.55 1.88
N MET A 803 22.04 2.28 2.84
CA MET A 803 20.99 1.26 2.73
C MET A 803 20.11 1.51 1.51
N HIS A 804 19.56 2.71 1.34
CA HIS A 804 18.72 3.04 0.17
C HIS A 804 19.49 2.98 -1.15
N ARG A 805 20.77 3.38 -1.17
CA ARG A 805 21.65 3.27 -2.35
C ARG A 805 21.95 1.82 -2.74
N ALA A 806 22.18 0.94 -1.76
CA ALA A 806 22.47 -0.47 -2.01
C ALA A 806 21.27 -1.24 -2.59
N HIS A 807 20.06 -0.73 -2.40
CA HIS A 807 18.80 -1.33 -2.89
C HIS A 807 18.17 -0.56 -4.06
N ASP A 808 18.94 0.29 -4.76
CA ASP A 808 18.49 1.09 -5.92
C ASP A 808 17.32 2.07 -5.66
N ASN A 809 17.03 2.39 -4.39
CA ASN A 809 16.01 3.36 -3.98
C ASN A 809 16.59 4.78 -3.91
N TRP A 810 17.02 5.31 -5.06
CA TRP A 810 17.75 6.57 -5.16
C TRP A 810 16.94 7.81 -4.76
N ASP A 811 15.63 7.82 -5.01
CA ASP A 811 14.74 8.92 -4.60
C ASP A 811 14.68 9.09 -3.07
N ASP A 812 14.58 7.97 -2.34
CA ASP A 812 14.56 7.97 -0.88
C ASP A 812 15.95 8.29 -0.31
N ALA A 813 17.03 7.81 -0.94
CA ALA A 813 18.40 8.19 -0.57
C ALA A 813 18.64 9.70 -0.67
N ILE A 814 18.14 10.35 -1.74
CA ILE A 814 18.24 11.80 -1.91
C ILE A 814 17.38 12.54 -0.89
N ARG A 815 16.18 12.03 -0.58
CA ARG A 815 15.29 12.62 0.44
C ARG A 815 15.96 12.64 1.80
N VAL A 816 16.49 11.50 2.26
CA VAL A 816 17.17 11.38 3.57
C VAL A 816 18.42 12.25 3.62
N ALA A 817 19.22 12.25 2.54
CA ALA A 817 20.40 13.10 2.44
C ALA A 817 20.05 14.59 2.48
N LYS A 818 18.93 15.02 1.86
CA LYS A 818 18.47 16.41 1.86
C LYS A 818 17.93 16.84 3.22
N SER A 819 17.19 15.98 3.92
CA SER A 819 16.57 16.32 5.21
C SER A 819 17.57 16.33 6.38
N HIS A 820 18.51 15.37 6.42
CA HIS A 820 19.44 15.23 7.55
C HIS A 820 20.89 15.62 7.23
N GLY A 821 21.33 15.46 5.98
CA GLY A 821 22.68 15.81 5.52
C GLY A 821 22.80 17.18 4.80
N GLY A 822 21.66 17.84 4.56
CA GLY A 822 21.59 19.14 3.87
C GLY A 822 21.79 19.08 2.35
N VAL A 823 21.78 20.26 1.72
CA VAL A 823 21.81 20.38 0.24
C VAL A 823 23.08 19.76 -0.36
N ASN A 824 24.23 19.89 0.30
CA ASN A 824 25.49 19.34 -0.19
C ASN A 824 25.52 17.80 -0.18
N ALA A 825 24.95 17.15 0.84
CA ALA A 825 24.82 15.69 0.86
C ALA A 825 23.88 15.21 -0.24
N SER A 826 22.76 15.92 -0.49
CA SER A 826 21.84 15.59 -1.58
C SER A 826 22.48 15.69 -2.97
N LYS A 827 23.38 16.67 -3.18
CA LYS A 827 24.16 16.82 -4.42
C LYS A 827 25.11 15.63 -4.64
N GLN A 828 25.76 15.15 -3.58
CA GLN A 828 26.67 13.99 -3.64
C GLN A 828 25.91 12.70 -3.99
N VAL A 829 24.73 12.49 -3.41
CA VAL A 829 23.89 11.32 -3.74
C VAL A 829 23.34 11.42 -5.17
N ALA A 830 22.91 12.61 -5.61
CA ALA A 830 22.47 12.83 -6.99
C ALA A 830 23.59 12.62 -8.02
N TYR A 831 24.83 13.00 -7.70
CA TYR A 831 26.00 12.69 -8.53
C TYR A 831 26.26 11.18 -8.58
N ALA A 832 26.23 10.49 -7.44
CA ALA A 832 26.39 9.03 -7.39
C ALA A 832 25.31 8.28 -8.19
N TRP A 833 24.07 8.79 -8.21
CA TRP A 833 22.98 8.25 -9.04
C TRP A 833 23.23 8.48 -10.53
N ALA A 834 23.70 9.67 -10.91
CA ALA A 834 24.03 9.97 -12.30
C ALA A 834 25.19 9.10 -12.82
N VAL A 835 26.17 8.80 -11.96
CA VAL A 835 27.28 7.89 -12.26
C VAL A 835 26.81 6.45 -12.43
N SER A 836 25.86 5.98 -11.61
CA SER A 836 25.33 4.61 -11.75
C SER A 836 24.49 4.41 -13.02
N LEU A 837 23.75 5.43 -13.44
CA LEU A 837 22.95 5.41 -14.68
C LEU A 837 23.81 5.49 -15.96
N GLY A 838 24.84 6.33 -15.95
CA GLY A 838 25.74 6.55 -17.09
C GLY A 838 25.07 7.18 -18.33
N GLY A 839 25.91 7.64 -19.28
CA GLY A 839 25.48 8.12 -20.59
C GLY A 839 24.48 9.28 -20.59
N LYS A 840 23.52 9.24 -21.52
CA LYS A 840 22.51 10.30 -21.72
C LYS A 840 21.52 10.42 -20.56
N ALA A 841 21.15 9.30 -19.92
CA ALA A 841 20.18 9.28 -18.82
C ALA A 841 20.74 9.97 -17.56
N GLY A 842 22.02 9.73 -17.23
CA GLY A 842 22.70 10.46 -16.15
C GLY A 842 22.83 11.97 -16.43
N ALA A 843 23.09 12.35 -17.69
CA ALA A 843 23.17 13.74 -18.11
C ALA A 843 21.81 14.48 -18.00
N GLU A 844 20.71 13.84 -18.40
CA GLU A 844 19.35 14.38 -18.24
C GLU A 844 18.98 14.54 -16.76
N LEU A 845 19.35 13.59 -15.91
CA LEU A 845 19.13 13.66 -14.47
C LEU A 845 19.87 14.84 -13.85
N LEU A 846 21.17 15.02 -14.14
CA LEU A 846 21.96 16.15 -13.66
C LEU A 846 21.46 17.49 -14.20
N ASN A 847 20.91 17.51 -15.42
CA ASN A 847 20.28 18.69 -16.00
C ASN A 847 18.99 19.07 -15.27
N LYS A 848 18.14 18.09 -14.92
CA LYS A 848 16.92 18.32 -14.11
C LYS A 848 17.24 18.93 -12.75
N PHE A 849 18.37 18.56 -12.15
CA PHE A 849 18.80 19.11 -10.85
C PHE A 849 19.63 20.39 -10.97
N GLY A 850 19.92 20.90 -12.18
CA GLY A 850 20.72 22.10 -12.40
C GLY A 850 22.18 21.98 -11.97
N LEU A 851 22.71 20.75 -11.91
CA LEU A 851 24.06 20.43 -11.44
C LEU A 851 25.05 20.12 -12.57
N ILE A 852 24.66 20.35 -13.83
CA ILE A 852 25.43 19.94 -15.00
C ILE A 852 26.82 20.62 -15.06
N GLU A 853 26.91 21.89 -14.66
CA GLU A 853 28.15 22.65 -14.69
C GLU A 853 29.16 22.12 -13.66
N GLN A 854 28.70 21.91 -12.42
CA GLN A 854 29.49 21.33 -11.32
C GLN A 854 29.90 19.89 -11.63
N ALA A 855 29.05 19.13 -12.32
CA ALA A 855 29.37 17.76 -12.73
C ALA A 855 30.43 17.72 -13.84
N ILE A 856 30.40 18.66 -14.80
CA ILE A 856 31.46 18.80 -15.82
C ILE A 856 32.77 19.21 -15.16
N ASP A 857 32.74 20.17 -14.23
CA ASP A 857 33.95 20.62 -13.53
C ASP A 857 34.58 19.49 -12.71
N TYR A 858 33.78 18.75 -11.93
CA TYR A 858 34.25 17.60 -11.16
C TYR A 858 34.77 16.47 -12.06
N ALA A 859 34.09 16.16 -13.18
CA ALA A 859 34.57 15.15 -14.14
C ALA A 859 35.90 15.56 -14.80
N THR A 860 36.10 16.86 -15.03
CA THR A 860 37.34 17.40 -15.60
C THR A 860 38.47 17.41 -14.57
N GLU A 861 38.19 17.71 -13.31
CA GLU A 861 39.18 17.70 -12.22
C GLU A 861 39.58 16.28 -11.78
N SER A 862 38.67 15.31 -11.89
CA SER A 862 38.94 13.90 -11.59
C SER A 862 39.65 13.15 -12.72
N GLY A 863 39.91 13.80 -13.86
CA GLY A 863 40.59 13.20 -15.02
C GLY A 863 39.68 12.32 -15.91
N ALA A 864 38.37 12.29 -15.65
CA ALA A 864 37.39 11.54 -16.44
C ALA A 864 36.95 12.32 -17.70
N PHE A 865 37.92 12.68 -18.57
CA PHE A 865 37.70 13.57 -19.71
C PHE A 865 36.67 13.07 -20.71
N GLU A 866 36.55 11.75 -20.95
CA GLU A 866 35.55 11.18 -21.87
C GLU A 866 34.12 11.47 -21.39
N GLN A 867 33.86 11.36 -20.08
CA GLN A 867 32.56 11.72 -19.50
C GLN A 867 32.34 13.23 -19.54
N ALA A 868 33.37 14.04 -19.27
CA ALA A 868 33.31 15.50 -19.38
C ALA A 868 32.99 15.95 -20.82
N PHE A 869 33.54 15.29 -21.84
CA PHE A 869 33.22 15.55 -23.25
C PHE A 869 31.79 15.14 -23.61
N GLN A 870 31.32 13.99 -23.15
CA GLN A 870 29.94 13.54 -23.39
C GLN A 870 28.91 14.49 -22.75
N LEU A 871 29.15 14.92 -21.51
CA LEU A 871 28.30 15.88 -20.80
C LEU A 871 28.33 17.26 -21.47
N SER A 872 29.51 17.76 -21.84
CA SER A 872 29.66 19.07 -22.49
C SER A 872 29.06 19.10 -23.90
N ARG A 873 29.23 18.05 -24.72
CA ARG A 873 28.65 17.96 -26.07
C ARG A 873 27.12 17.91 -26.05
N THR A 874 26.55 17.22 -25.06
CA THR A 874 25.10 16.99 -24.96
C THR A 874 24.38 18.18 -24.35
N SER A 875 24.94 18.75 -23.28
CA SER A 875 24.18 19.65 -22.41
C SER A 875 24.73 21.08 -22.36
N MET A 876 26.04 21.30 -22.52
CA MET A 876 26.64 22.63 -22.38
C MET A 876 27.86 22.83 -23.30
N LYS A 877 27.59 23.13 -24.57
CA LYS A 877 28.63 23.30 -25.61
C LYS A 877 29.58 24.47 -25.38
N SER A 878 29.20 25.44 -24.54
CA SER A 878 30.03 26.61 -24.19
C SER A 878 31.26 26.25 -23.37
N LYS A 879 31.19 25.22 -22.51
CA LYS A 879 32.33 24.74 -21.70
C LYS A 879 33.24 23.74 -22.43
N LEU A 880 32.88 23.33 -23.65
CA LEU A 880 33.68 22.39 -24.44
C LEU A 880 35.14 22.87 -24.65
N PRO A 881 35.42 24.16 -24.94
CA PRO A 881 36.79 24.65 -25.06
C PRO A 881 37.58 24.59 -23.75
N GLU A 882 36.92 24.74 -22.59
CA GLU A 882 37.56 24.64 -21.27
C GLU A 882 37.96 23.20 -20.93
N VAL A 883 37.11 22.23 -21.31
CA VAL A 883 37.42 20.80 -21.18
C VAL A 883 38.57 20.41 -22.11
N HIS A 884 38.56 20.86 -23.37
CA HIS A 884 39.69 20.67 -24.29
C HIS A 884 40.99 21.29 -23.76
N LEU A 885 40.92 22.48 -23.13
CA LEU A 885 42.09 23.12 -22.53
C LEU A 885 42.65 22.32 -21.35
N LYS A 886 41.81 21.90 -20.40
CA LYS A 886 42.26 21.09 -19.26
C LYS A 886 42.77 19.71 -19.68
N HIS A 887 42.16 19.12 -20.71
CA HIS A 887 42.64 17.86 -21.30
C HIS A 887 44.00 18.05 -22.00
N ALA A 888 44.19 19.15 -22.74
CA ALA A 888 45.47 19.48 -23.35
C ALA A 888 46.59 19.67 -22.33
N MET A 889 46.31 20.37 -21.21
CA MET A 889 47.27 20.54 -20.11
C MET A 889 47.60 19.19 -19.44
N PHE A 890 46.60 18.33 -19.23
CA PHE A 890 46.85 16.98 -18.71
C PHE A 890 47.73 16.14 -19.65
N LEU A 891 47.49 16.22 -20.96
CA LEU A 891 48.32 15.53 -21.97
C LEU A 891 49.73 16.14 -22.09
N GLU A 892 49.88 17.44 -21.86
CA GLU A 892 51.18 18.13 -21.77
C GLU A 892 51.97 17.62 -20.56
N ASP A 893 51.34 17.52 -19.38
CA ASP A 893 51.94 16.96 -18.17
C ASP A 893 52.32 15.47 -18.34
N GLU A 894 51.55 14.70 -19.12
CA GLU A 894 51.87 13.31 -19.49
C GLU A 894 52.96 13.20 -20.59
N GLY A 895 53.38 14.31 -21.20
CA GLY A 895 54.39 14.33 -22.26
C GLY A 895 53.90 13.96 -23.66
N ARG A 896 52.58 13.91 -23.88
CA ARG A 896 51.93 13.54 -25.17
C ARG A 896 51.67 14.78 -26.04
N PHE A 897 52.75 15.49 -26.40
CA PHE A 897 52.67 16.83 -26.99
C PHE A 897 51.94 16.92 -28.34
N LYS A 898 52.01 15.89 -29.19
CA LYS A 898 51.26 15.87 -30.47
C LYS A 898 49.75 15.81 -30.28
N GLU A 899 49.30 15.13 -29.22
CA GLU A 899 47.87 15.03 -28.92
C GLU A 899 47.39 16.29 -28.18
N ALA A 900 48.23 16.82 -27.27
CA ALA A 900 48.01 18.12 -26.63
C ALA A 900 47.89 19.25 -27.66
N GLU A 901 48.70 19.26 -28.73
CA GLU A 901 48.59 20.21 -29.86
C GLU A 901 47.17 20.20 -30.46
N GLY A 902 46.64 19.02 -30.76
CA GLY A 902 45.30 18.88 -31.32
C GLY A 902 44.22 19.43 -30.39
N GLU A 903 44.35 19.17 -29.08
CA GLU A 903 43.40 19.61 -28.07
C GLU A 903 43.50 21.13 -27.77
N PHE A 904 44.70 21.72 -27.78
CA PHE A 904 44.88 23.18 -27.69
C PHE A 904 44.29 23.93 -28.89
N ILE A 905 44.43 23.37 -30.10
CA ILE A 905 43.80 23.91 -31.32
C ILE A 905 42.28 23.81 -31.20
N ASN A 906 41.74 22.68 -30.73
CA ASN A 906 40.31 22.49 -30.48
C ASN A 906 39.77 23.45 -29.41
N ALA A 907 40.60 23.82 -28.42
CA ALA A 907 40.31 24.84 -27.41
C ALA A 907 40.37 26.29 -27.94
N LYS A 908 40.67 26.50 -29.24
CA LYS A 908 40.87 27.82 -29.89
C LYS A 908 42.00 28.65 -29.26
N LYS A 909 43.01 27.97 -28.73
CA LYS A 909 44.13 28.54 -27.98
C LYS A 909 45.46 28.07 -28.59
N PRO A 910 45.80 28.52 -29.81
CA PRO A 910 46.99 28.08 -30.52
C PRO A 910 48.29 28.63 -29.92
N LYS A 911 48.22 29.74 -29.16
CA LYS A 911 49.38 30.32 -28.48
C LYS A 911 49.93 29.41 -27.41
N GLU A 912 49.04 28.77 -26.64
CA GLU A 912 49.39 27.79 -25.63
C GLU A 912 50.09 26.56 -26.24
N ALA A 913 49.68 26.11 -27.43
CA ALA A 913 50.41 25.07 -28.17
C ALA A 913 51.79 25.54 -28.66
N ILE A 914 51.90 26.80 -29.11
CA ILE A 914 53.18 27.39 -29.53
C ILE A 914 54.14 27.48 -28.33
N ASP A 915 53.66 27.94 -27.18
CA ASP A 915 54.44 28.09 -25.95
C ASP A 915 54.91 26.73 -25.43
N MET A 916 54.07 25.70 -25.49
CA MET A 916 54.45 24.31 -25.19
C MET A 916 55.67 23.86 -26.01
N TYR A 917 55.64 24.06 -27.35
CA TYR A 917 56.78 23.71 -28.21
C TYR A 917 57.99 24.63 -28.02
N LEU A 918 57.77 25.90 -27.66
CA LEU A 918 58.82 26.86 -27.37
C LEU A 918 59.58 26.50 -26.07
N HIS A 919 58.86 26.05 -25.03
CA HIS A 919 59.46 25.52 -23.80
C HIS A 919 60.31 24.27 -24.06
N GLN A 920 59.93 23.42 -25.02
CA GLN A 920 60.71 22.25 -25.44
C GLN A 920 61.88 22.58 -26.37
N ALA A 921 62.02 23.84 -26.77
CA ALA A 921 62.95 24.29 -27.81
C ALA A 921 62.77 23.57 -29.16
N ASP A 922 61.55 23.08 -29.46
CA ASP A 922 61.17 22.54 -30.76
C ASP A 922 60.66 23.65 -31.69
N TRP A 923 61.63 24.40 -32.22
CA TRP A 923 61.37 25.55 -33.08
C TRP A 923 60.63 25.19 -34.37
N GLY A 924 60.80 23.97 -34.87
CA GLY A 924 60.19 23.53 -36.12
C GLY A 924 58.68 23.39 -36.00
N ASN A 925 58.22 22.73 -34.93
CA ASN A 925 56.79 22.59 -34.66
C ASN A 925 56.14 23.90 -34.20
N ALA A 926 56.84 24.71 -33.39
CA ALA A 926 56.36 26.04 -33.00
C ALA A 926 56.12 26.94 -34.23
N LEU A 927 57.07 27.00 -35.17
CA LEU A 927 56.93 27.77 -36.42
C LEU A 927 55.80 27.22 -37.31
N ARG A 928 55.67 25.89 -37.42
CA ARG A 928 54.57 25.25 -38.18
C ARG A 928 53.20 25.67 -37.65
N ILE A 929 53.02 25.73 -36.34
CA ILE A 929 51.73 26.09 -35.73
C ILE A 929 51.48 27.59 -35.87
N ALA A 930 52.49 28.43 -35.65
CA ALA A 930 52.38 29.86 -35.88
C ALA A 930 52.04 30.19 -37.34
N GLU A 931 52.68 29.57 -38.33
CA GLU A 931 52.38 29.84 -39.74
C GLU A 931 50.96 29.44 -40.15
N ASN A 932 50.43 28.34 -39.58
CA ASN A 932 49.11 27.82 -39.94
C ASN A 932 47.95 28.46 -39.15
N PHE A 933 48.16 28.80 -37.87
CA PHE A 933 47.07 29.20 -36.96
C PHE A 933 47.26 30.59 -36.32
N ASP A 934 48.48 31.09 -36.14
CA ASP A 934 48.75 32.43 -35.59
C ASP A 934 50.02 33.10 -36.17
N PRO A 935 49.93 33.71 -37.37
CA PRO A 935 51.09 34.29 -38.05
C PRO A 935 51.77 35.44 -37.28
N SER A 936 51.08 36.04 -36.30
CA SER A 936 51.61 37.13 -35.49
C SER A 936 52.73 36.66 -34.55
N SER A 937 52.63 35.43 -34.04
CA SER A 937 53.58 34.83 -33.10
C SER A 937 54.88 34.35 -33.77
N ARG A 938 54.94 34.35 -35.12
CA ARG A 938 56.14 33.95 -35.89
C ARG A 938 57.38 34.75 -35.50
N ASN A 939 57.23 36.07 -35.38
CA ASN A 939 58.35 36.95 -35.03
C ASN A 939 58.83 36.71 -33.59
N ASP A 940 57.92 36.39 -32.68
CA ASP A 940 58.25 36.10 -31.27
C ASP A 940 59.02 34.77 -31.15
N ILE A 941 58.65 33.76 -31.95
CA ILE A 941 59.39 32.49 -32.02
C ILE A 941 60.80 32.70 -32.61
N LEU A 942 60.94 33.52 -33.66
CA LEU A 942 62.25 33.86 -34.24
C LEU A 942 63.13 34.61 -33.23
N ILE A 943 62.57 35.54 -32.46
CA ILE A 943 63.27 36.25 -31.38
C ILE A 943 63.69 35.28 -30.27
N ALA A 944 62.83 34.35 -29.86
CA ALA A 944 63.16 33.35 -28.85
C ALA A 944 64.28 32.40 -29.32
N LYS A 945 64.21 31.96 -30.59
CA LYS A 945 65.26 31.16 -31.23
C LYS A 945 66.58 31.94 -31.31
N ALA A 946 66.53 33.22 -31.66
CA ALA A 946 67.70 34.10 -31.71
C ALA A 946 68.34 34.31 -30.32
N LYS A 947 67.53 34.45 -29.26
CA LYS A 947 68.02 34.48 -27.87
C LYS A 947 68.71 33.18 -27.46
N SER A 948 68.15 32.02 -27.83
CA SER A 948 68.80 30.73 -27.60
C SER A 948 70.15 30.61 -28.35
N CYS A 949 70.26 31.17 -29.56
CA CYS A 949 71.53 31.26 -30.27
C CYS A 949 72.56 32.16 -29.56
N ILE A 950 72.13 33.29 -28.97
CA ILE A 950 72.99 34.15 -28.14
C ILE A 950 73.54 33.38 -26.94
N GLU A 951 72.70 32.63 -26.23
CA GLU A 951 73.12 31.81 -25.08
C GLU A 951 74.17 30.76 -25.48
N LYS A 952 74.04 30.20 -26.70
CA LYS A 952 75.00 29.26 -27.29
C LYS A 952 76.25 29.95 -27.86
N LYS A 953 76.39 31.27 -27.73
CA LYS A 953 77.45 32.12 -28.29
C LYS A 953 77.53 32.12 -29.83
N ASP A 954 76.46 31.69 -30.50
CA ASP A 954 76.32 31.79 -31.95
C ASP A 954 75.66 33.13 -32.32
N PHE A 955 76.47 34.19 -32.27
CA PHE A 955 76.01 35.55 -32.52
C PHE A 955 75.65 35.79 -34.00
N ILE A 956 76.27 35.06 -34.92
CA ILE A 956 76.01 35.18 -36.36
C ILE A 956 74.65 34.55 -36.71
N GLY A 957 74.36 33.37 -36.16
CA GLY A 957 73.04 32.75 -36.30
C GLY A 957 71.94 33.59 -35.64
N ALA A 958 72.21 34.19 -34.48
CA ALA A 958 71.28 35.10 -33.82
C ALA A 958 71.02 36.38 -34.66
N GLU A 959 72.07 36.98 -35.25
CA GLU A 959 71.97 38.15 -36.13
C GLU A 959 71.00 37.89 -37.28
N GLN A 960 71.17 36.77 -38.00
CA GLN A 960 70.30 36.39 -39.11
C GLN A 960 68.84 36.27 -38.67
N LEU A 961 68.58 35.60 -37.55
CA LEU A 961 67.23 35.39 -37.02
C LEU A 961 66.56 36.69 -36.54
N PHE A 962 67.31 37.62 -35.93
CA PHE A 962 66.79 38.93 -35.53
C PHE A 962 66.47 39.82 -36.73
N VAL A 963 67.28 39.76 -37.78
CA VAL A 963 67.04 40.48 -39.03
C VAL A 963 65.81 39.91 -39.75
N GLU A 964 65.67 38.58 -39.80
CA GLU A 964 64.47 37.92 -40.33
C GLU A 964 63.21 38.28 -39.54
N ALA A 965 63.31 38.44 -38.21
CA ALA A 965 62.22 38.91 -37.36
C ALA A 965 61.91 40.43 -37.49
N GLY A 966 62.63 41.15 -38.36
CA GLY A 966 62.46 42.59 -38.57
C GLY A 966 62.95 43.47 -37.43
N LYS A 967 63.78 42.93 -36.51
CA LYS A 967 64.33 43.62 -35.33
C LYS A 967 65.86 43.65 -35.31
N PRO A 968 66.50 44.37 -36.25
CA PRO A 968 67.97 44.51 -36.27
C PRO A 968 68.52 45.30 -35.08
N ASP A 969 67.68 46.08 -34.39
CA ASP A 969 67.98 46.76 -33.12
C ASP A 969 68.36 45.77 -32.01
N MET A 970 67.68 44.62 -31.93
CA MET A 970 68.00 43.58 -30.96
C MET A 970 69.32 42.85 -31.28
N ALA A 971 69.66 42.68 -32.56
CA ALA A 971 70.95 42.15 -32.98
C ALA A 971 72.11 43.10 -32.59
N VAL A 972 71.94 44.41 -32.83
CA VAL A 972 72.91 45.44 -32.42
C VAL A 972 73.09 45.43 -30.89
N LYS A 973 72.00 45.33 -30.13
CA LYS A 973 72.06 45.22 -28.67
C LYS A 973 72.79 43.95 -28.22
N ALA A 974 72.54 42.81 -28.86
CA ALA A 974 73.22 41.55 -28.54
C ALA A 974 74.74 41.63 -28.74
N HIS A 975 75.20 42.23 -29.85
CA HIS A 975 76.63 42.46 -30.08
C HIS A 975 77.22 43.52 -29.14
N LYS A 976 76.44 44.56 -28.78
CA LYS A 976 76.81 45.58 -27.78
C LYS A 976 77.02 44.95 -26.40
N ASP A 977 76.08 44.13 -25.95
CA ASP A 977 76.15 43.43 -24.65
C ASP A 977 77.30 42.41 -24.62
N ALA A 978 77.61 41.79 -25.77
CA ALA A 978 78.78 40.91 -25.95
C ALA A 978 80.13 41.66 -26.11
N ARG A 979 80.14 43.01 -26.03
CA ARG A 979 81.31 43.88 -26.27
C ARG A 979 81.96 43.74 -27.65
N GLN A 980 81.24 43.18 -28.63
CA GLN A 980 81.65 43.11 -30.04
C GLN A 980 81.25 44.40 -30.76
N TRP A 981 81.88 45.50 -30.37
CA TRP A 981 81.53 46.83 -30.88
C TRP A 981 81.66 46.98 -32.39
N ASP A 982 82.63 46.29 -33.00
CA ASP A 982 82.88 46.39 -34.43
C ASP A 982 81.79 45.66 -35.25
N ASP A 983 81.28 44.53 -34.74
CA ASP A 983 80.12 43.84 -35.32
C ASP A 983 78.81 44.59 -35.05
N ALA A 984 78.62 45.17 -33.87
CA ALA A 984 77.46 46.02 -33.58
C ALA A 984 77.39 47.24 -34.54
N ILE A 985 78.53 47.86 -34.84
CA ILE A 985 78.63 48.96 -35.81
C ILE A 985 78.40 48.44 -37.25
N ARG A 986 78.91 47.24 -37.59
CA ARG A 986 78.66 46.60 -38.90
C ARG A 986 77.16 46.42 -39.15
N VAL A 987 76.45 45.80 -38.19
CA VAL A 987 75.00 45.54 -38.29
C VAL A 987 74.20 46.85 -38.34
N ALA A 988 74.59 47.85 -37.54
CA ALA A 988 73.95 49.17 -37.57
C ALA A 988 74.15 49.90 -38.91
N LYS A 989 75.31 49.75 -39.56
CA LYS A 989 75.59 50.31 -40.89
C LYS A 989 74.86 49.56 -42.01
N THR A 990 74.80 48.23 -41.98
CA THR A 990 74.13 47.46 -43.03
C THR A 990 72.61 47.65 -43.02
N HIS A 991 72.02 47.89 -41.84
CA HIS A 991 70.57 48.10 -41.67
C HIS A 991 70.21 49.54 -41.28
N GLU A 992 71.01 50.53 -41.73
CA GLU A 992 70.87 51.95 -41.38
C GLU A 992 69.51 52.55 -41.77
N LYS A 993 68.88 52.06 -42.85
CA LYS A 993 67.52 52.46 -43.24
C LYS A 993 66.43 52.05 -42.24
N MET A 994 66.65 50.99 -41.45
CA MET A 994 65.69 50.52 -40.44
C MET A 994 65.99 51.04 -39.03
N LEU A 995 67.26 51.31 -38.68
CA LEU A 995 67.66 51.83 -37.36
C LEU A 995 67.66 53.38 -37.26
N GLY A 996 67.62 54.10 -38.38
CA GLY A 996 67.64 55.57 -38.43
C GLY A 996 69.06 56.15 -38.49
N SER A 997 69.21 57.30 -39.15
CA SER A 997 70.50 57.92 -39.53
C SER A 997 71.36 58.45 -38.37
N GLY A 998 71.01 58.14 -37.12
CA GLY A 998 71.73 58.52 -35.91
C GLY A 998 72.33 57.34 -35.12
N ALA A 999 71.89 56.10 -35.38
CA ALA A 999 72.24 54.93 -34.56
C ALA A 999 73.74 54.59 -34.61
N VAL A 1000 74.38 54.75 -35.77
CA VAL A 1000 75.83 54.52 -35.91
C VAL A 1000 76.63 55.58 -35.16
N HIS A 1001 76.17 56.84 -35.18
CA HIS A 1001 76.81 57.93 -34.45
C HIS A 1001 76.65 57.76 -32.93
N GLU A 1002 75.47 57.36 -32.46
CA GLU A 1002 75.22 57.05 -31.03
C GLU A 1002 76.07 55.88 -30.54
N LEU A 1003 76.18 54.78 -31.30
CA LEU A 1003 77.05 53.64 -30.96
C LEU A 1003 78.53 54.02 -30.92
N GLN A 1004 78.98 54.91 -31.80
CA GLN A 1004 80.36 55.44 -31.76
C GLN A 1004 80.59 56.36 -30.56
N GLN A 1005 79.59 57.17 -30.19
CA GLN A 1005 79.64 58.04 -29.01
C GLN A 1005 79.59 57.23 -27.70
N GLU A 1006 78.82 56.12 -27.68
CA GLU A 1006 78.76 55.18 -26.56
C GLU A 1006 79.99 54.28 -26.45
N LYS A 1007 80.61 53.86 -27.56
CA LYS A 1007 81.95 53.24 -27.55
C LYS A 1007 82.95 54.17 -26.86
N GLY A 1008 82.86 55.48 -27.11
CA GLY A 1008 83.65 56.52 -26.44
C GLY A 1008 83.29 56.75 -24.96
N ARG A 1009 81.99 56.69 -24.59
CA ARG A 1009 81.54 56.83 -23.18
C ARG A 1009 81.80 55.58 -22.33
N SER A 1010 81.72 54.38 -22.91
CA SER A 1010 81.99 53.11 -22.23
C SER A 1010 83.48 52.93 -21.88
N LEU A 1011 84.36 53.65 -22.59
CA LEU A 1011 85.78 53.83 -22.24
C LEU A 1011 86.02 54.91 -21.16
N SER A 1012 84.97 55.61 -20.70
CA SER A 1012 85.03 56.80 -19.81
C SER A 1012 84.23 56.63 -18.49
N MET A 1013 83.74 55.43 -18.18
CA MET A 1013 83.08 55.13 -16.90
C MET A 1013 83.95 54.18 -16.06
N PRO A 1014 84.42 54.58 -14.86
CA PRO A 1014 85.15 53.70 -13.96
C PRO A 1014 84.23 52.69 -13.26
N ASP A 1015 84.66 51.43 -13.23
CA ASP A 1015 84.02 50.31 -12.54
C ASP A 1015 83.90 50.59 -11.01
N PRO A 1016 82.78 50.25 -10.33
CA PRO A 1016 82.65 50.36 -8.88
C PRO A 1016 83.37 49.19 -8.18
N GLY A 1017 84.67 49.10 -8.42
CA GLY A 1017 85.56 48.08 -7.88
C GLY A 1017 87.03 48.42 -8.14
N ASN A 1018 87.63 49.15 -7.19
CA ASN A 1018 89.07 49.50 -7.03
C ASN A 1018 89.67 50.57 -7.97
N SER A 1019 90.01 51.75 -7.43
CA SER A 1019 91.30 52.05 -6.75
C SER A 1019 91.39 53.55 -6.43
N SER A 1020 91.97 53.91 -5.28
CA SER A 1020 91.92 55.28 -4.72
C SER A 1020 92.67 56.35 -5.53
N GLN A 1021 93.44 55.93 -6.55
CA GLN A 1021 94.15 56.83 -7.47
C GLN A 1021 93.24 57.50 -8.51
N ASP A 1022 92.06 56.94 -8.78
CA ASP A 1022 91.18 57.40 -9.87
C ASP A 1022 90.36 58.65 -9.50
N LEU A 1023 90.19 58.93 -8.20
CA LEU A 1023 89.46 60.13 -7.75
C LEU A 1023 90.27 61.42 -7.93
N MET A 1024 91.59 61.32 -8.01
CA MET A 1024 92.46 62.44 -8.36
C MET A 1024 92.56 62.68 -9.87
N ALA A 1025 92.16 61.71 -10.71
CA ALA A 1025 92.35 61.78 -12.15
C ALA A 1025 91.68 62.99 -12.82
N PRO A 1026 90.45 63.40 -12.44
CA PRO A 1026 89.83 64.60 -13.02
C PRO A 1026 90.62 65.87 -12.67
N GLY A 1027 91.14 65.98 -11.45
CA GLY A 1027 91.95 67.13 -11.04
C GLY A 1027 93.32 67.15 -11.70
N ARG A 1028 93.99 65.98 -11.84
CA ARG A 1028 95.29 65.86 -12.52
C ARG A 1028 95.18 66.20 -13.99
N MET A 1029 94.09 65.82 -14.64
CA MET A 1029 93.85 66.17 -16.04
C MET A 1029 93.81 67.69 -16.25
N TRP A 1030 93.21 68.45 -15.33
CA TRP A 1030 93.21 69.92 -15.41
C TRP A 1030 94.55 70.54 -14.98
N GLU A 1031 95.27 69.89 -14.07
CA GLU A 1031 96.64 70.25 -13.67
C GLU A 1031 97.62 70.11 -14.85
N ASP A 1032 97.57 68.98 -15.58
CA ASP A 1032 98.40 68.72 -16.77
C ASP A 1032 98.05 69.67 -17.94
N GLN A 1033 96.82 70.19 -17.98
CA GLN A 1033 96.38 71.20 -18.95
C GLN A 1033 96.74 72.64 -18.54
N GLY A 1034 97.37 72.85 -17.37
CA GLY A 1034 97.79 74.16 -16.85
C GLY A 1034 96.66 75.04 -16.31
N GLU A 1035 95.45 74.52 -16.20
CA GLU A 1035 94.25 75.24 -15.73
C GLU A 1035 94.06 75.04 -14.22
N HIS A 1036 94.99 75.60 -13.44
CA HIS A 1036 95.10 75.34 -12.00
C HIS A 1036 93.86 75.74 -11.19
N SER A 1037 93.15 76.81 -11.55
CA SER A 1037 91.90 77.21 -10.85
C SER A 1037 90.79 76.16 -10.98
N LYS A 1038 90.67 75.52 -12.15
CA LYS A 1038 89.68 74.45 -12.38
C LYS A 1038 90.11 73.14 -11.73
N ALA A 1039 91.42 72.87 -11.67
CA ALA A 1039 91.97 71.75 -10.93
C ALA A 1039 91.66 71.85 -9.44
N ILE A 1040 91.84 73.05 -8.84
CA ILE A 1040 91.48 73.31 -7.44
C ILE A 1040 89.99 73.05 -7.20
N ASP A 1041 89.10 73.58 -8.04
CA ASP A 1041 87.66 73.36 -7.89
C ASP A 1041 87.28 71.87 -8.08
N ALA A 1042 88.01 71.14 -8.93
CA ALA A 1042 87.81 69.71 -9.12
C ALA A 1042 88.24 68.91 -7.88
N TYR A 1043 89.37 69.26 -7.26
CA TYR A 1043 89.81 68.63 -6.01
C TYR A 1043 88.88 68.98 -4.83
N LEU A 1044 88.43 70.23 -4.72
CA LEU A 1044 87.48 70.66 -3.67
C LEU A 1044 86.07 70.06 -3.84
N LYS A 1045 85.69 69.56 -5.03
CA LYS A 1045 84.42 68.84 -5.20
C LYS A 1045 84.45 67.45 -4.57
N VAL A 1046 85.63 66.87 -4.37
CA VAL A 1046 85.75 65.60 -3.65
C VAL A 1046 85.51 65.86 -2.17
N THR A 1047 84.52 65.18 -1.61
CA THR A 1047 84.01 65.32 -0.24
C THR A 1047 83.88 63.94 0.40
N SER A 1048 83.62 63.88 1.71
CA SER A 1048 83.37 62.65 2.47
C SER A 1048 82.19 61.81 1.97
N ASN A 1049 81.35 62.34 1.07
CA ASN A 1049 80.33 61.58 0.36
C ASN A 1049 80.90 60.63 -0.71
N HIS A 1050 82.10 60.94 -1.23
CA HIS A 1050 82.72 60.18 -2.31
C HIS A 1050 83.66 59.08 -1.81
N THR A 1051 84.30 59.29 -0.65
CA THR A 1051 85.10 58.24 0.01
C THR A 1051 85.04 58.36 1.52
N LYS A 1052 85.16 57.21 2.19
CA LYS A 1052 85.27 57.11 3.65
C LYS A 1052 86.71 57.06 4.14
N ASP A 1053 87.68 57.15 3.22
CA ASP A 1053 89.10 57.15 3.51
C ASP A 1053 89.55 58.59 3.76
N TYR A 1054 89.51 59.01 5.03
CA TYR A 1054 89.78 60.38 5.43
C TYR A 1054 91.24 60.80 5.15
N ASP A 1055 92.18 59.86 5.19
CA ASP A 1055 93.60 60.13 4.92
C ASP A 1055 93.81 60.46 3.43
N ASN A 1056 93.04 59.84 2.53
CA ASN A 1056 93.10 60.16 1.11
C ASN A 1056 92.39 61.48 0.77
N LEU A 1057 91.32 61.83 1.49
CA LEU A 1057 90.67 63.14 1.35
C LEU A 1057 91.59 64.27 1.81
N GLU A 1058 92.34 64.03 2.88
CA GLU A 1058 93.36 64.93 3.39
C GLU A 1058 94.39 65.22 2.28
N VAL A 1059 95.04 64.19 1.71
CA VAL A 1059 96.03 64.35 0.63
C VAL A 1059 95.46 65.09 -0.61
N ILE A 1060 94.19 64.86 -0.95
CA ILE A 1060 93.54 65.55 -2.08
C ILE A 1060 93.35 67.04 -1.79
N TRP A 1061 92.93 67.38 -0.57
CA TRP A 1061 92.74 68.77 -0.18
C TRP A 1061 94.06 69.49 0.09
N GLU A 1062 95.09 68.80 0.60
CA GLU A 1062 96.46 69.33 0.70
C GLU A 1062 96.98 69.74 -0.68
N LYS A 1063 96.79 68.89 -1.70
CA LYS A 1063 97.16 69.26 -3.08
C LYS A 1063 96.41 70.47 -3.60
N ALA A 1064 95.14 70.64 -3.24
CA ALA A 1064 94.38 71.83 -3.62
C ALA A 1064 94.94 73.10 -2.96
N VAL A 1065 95.39 72.99 -1.70
CA VAL A 1065 96.07 74.08 -0.97
C VAL A 1065 97.44 74.36 -1.58
N ASP A 1066 98.25 73.35 -1.91
CA ASP A 1066 99.56 73.50 -2.55
C ASP A 1066 99.47 74.14 -3.93
N LEU A 1067 98.47 73.76 -4.73
CA LEU A 1067 98.19 74.39 -6.02
C LEU A 1067 97.77 75.85 -5.86
N ALA A 1068 96.98 76.18 -4.83
CA ALA A 1068 96.64 77.56 -4.51
C ALA A 1068 97.86 78.36 -4.04
N LEU A 1069 98.70 77.80 -3.17
CA LEU A 1069 99.92 78.43 -2.64
C LEU A 1069 100.93 78.76 -3.74
N ASN A 1070 101.14 77.82 -4.67
CA ASN A 1070 102.19 77.95 -5.68
C ASN A 1070 101.74 78.66 -6.97
N HIS A 1071 100.49 78.45 -7.40
CA HIS A 1071 100.05 78.85 -8.74
C HIS A 1071 98.91 79.87 -8.75
N VAL A 1072 98.11 79.97 -7.68
CA VAL A 1072 96.93 80.86 -7.63
C VAL A 1072 96.85 81.59 -6.28
N THR A 1073 97.83 82.47 -6.03
CA THR A 1073 98.02 83.13 -4.74
C THR A 1073 96.83 83.99 -4.29
N SER A 1074 96.01 84.48 -5.22
CA SER A 1074 94.80 85.25 -4.91
C SER A 1074 93.70 84.43 -4.24
N ARG A 1075 93.69 83.10 -4.41
CA ARG A 1075 92.67 82.19 -3.85
C ARG A 1075 93.10 81.46 -2.60
N ILE A 1076 94.34 81.64 -2.11
CA ILE A 1076 94.88 80.94 -0.94
C ILE A 1076 93.95 81.09 0.26
N GLY A 1077 93.55 82.32 0.60
CA GLY A 1077 92.70 82.56 1.77
C GLY A 1077 91.32 81.89 1.66
N GLU A 1078 90.74 81.80 0.46
CA GLU A 1078 89.45 81.12 0.26
C GLU A 1078 89.62 79.60 0.39
N VAL A 1079 90.63 79.04 -0.29
CA VAL A 1079 90.87 77.60 -0.34
C VAL A 1079 91.31 77.07 1.02
N VAL A 1080 92.24 77.75 1.70
CA VAL A 1080 92.73 77.35 3.02
C VAL A 1080 91.63 77.41 4.06
N ASN A 1081 90.77 78.45 4.07
CA ASN A 1081 89.66 78.51 5.02
C ASN A 1081 88.62 77.41 4.78
N GLU A 1082 88.30 77.14 3.51
CA GLU A 1082 87.36 76.08 3.15
C GLU A 1082 87.90 74.69 3.49
N VAL A 1083 89.17 74.42 3.18
CA VAL A 1083 89.84 73.14 3.50
C VAL A 1083 89.99 72.98 5.00
N SER A 1084 90.42 74.01 5.72
CA SER A 1084 90.59 73.96 7.18
C SER A 1084 89.27 73.69 7.89
N ARG A 1085 88.16 74.30 7.43
CA ARG A 1085 86.83 73.99 7.97
C ARG A 1085 86.45 72.52 7.76
N ARG A 1086 86.72 71.97 6.58
CA ARG A 1086 86.41 70.56 6.27
C ARG A 1086 87.29 69.58 7.03
N LEU A 1087 88.57 69.92 7.24
CA LEU A 1087 89.49 69.14 8.06
C LEU A 1087 89.04 69.11 9.53
N VAL A 1088 88.54 70.24 10.05
CA VAL A 1088 87.90 70.31 11.38
C VAL A 1088 86.66 69.41 11.46
N GLU A 1089 85.81 69.38 10.42
CA GLU A 1089 84.62 68.50 10.39
C GLU A 1089 84.95 67.01 10.42
N ILE A 1090 86.07 66.59 9.80
CA ILE A 1090 86.53 65.19 9.84
C ILE A 1090 87.42 64.87 11.05
N GLY A 1091 87.64 65.84 11.95
CA GLY A 1091 88.39 65.65 13.19
C GLY A 1091 89.91 65.72 13.06
N ARG A 1092 90.44 66.22 11.92
CA ARG A 1092 91.88 66.46 11.69
C ARG A 1092 92.26 67.89 12.06
N PHE A 1093 92.17 68.18 13.36
CA PHE A 1093 92.34 69.55 13.87
C PHE A 1093 93.78 70.08 13.78
N GLU A 1094 94.78 69.21 13.81
CA GLU A 1094 96.21 69.58 13.77
C GLU A 1094 96.58 70.20 12.42
N GLN A 1095 96.35 69.49 11.31
CA GLN A 1095 96.65 70.01 9.97
C GLN A 1095 95.78 71.22 9.60
N ALA A 1096 94.51 71.24 10.03
CA ALA A 1096 93.65 72.40 9.84
C ALA A 1096 94.23 73.66 10.49
N ALA A 1097 94.79 73.53 11.69
CA ALA A 1097 95.41 74.65 12.40
C ALA A 1097 96.76 75.04 11.78
N GLU A 1098 97.57 74.08 11.31
CA GLU A 1098 98.83 74.35 10.60
C GLU A 1098 98.62 75.10 9.28
N PHE A 1099 97.57 74.77 8.51
CA PHE A 1099 97.24 75.54 7.29
C PHE A 1099 96.77 76.98 7.62
N LEU A 1100 96.03 77.16 8.72
CA LEU A 1100 95.64 78.49 9.20
C LEU A 1100 96.83 79.30 9.75
N GLU A 1101 97.82 78.64 10.36
CA GLU A 1101 99.09 79.26 10.73
C GLU A 1101 99.88 79.70 9.49
N GLY A 1102 99.91 78.88 8.43
CA GLY A 1102 100.62 79.18 7.18
C GLY A 1102 100.11 80.43 6.44
N ILE A 1103 98.93 80.94 6.79
CA ILE A 1103 98.35 82.19 6.27
C ILE A 1103 98.33 83.34 7.30
N ASP A 1104 99.11 83.22 8.39
CA ASP A 1104 99.18 84.16 9.52
C ASP A 1104 97.84 84.41 10.24
N ALA A 1105 96.85 83.51 10.08
CA ALA A 1105 95.57 83.57 10.78
C ALA A 1105 95.69 82.97 12.20
N HIS A 1106 96.64 83.46 12.99
CA HIS A 1106 97.00 82.90 14.30
C HIS A 1106 95.83 82.83 15.29
N ARG A 1107 94.85 83.74 15.18
CA ARG A 1107 93.67 83.72 16.05
C ARG A 1107 92.80 82.48 15.79
N ASP A 1108 92.53 82.20 14.52
CA ASP A 1108 91.67 81.08 14.12
C ASP A 1108 92.38 79.74 14.36
N ALA A 1109 93.70 79.70 14.11
CA ALA A 1109 94.53 78.54 14.46
C ALA A 1109 94.52 78.24 15.97
N ILE A 1110 94.66 79.27 16.84
CA ILE A 1110 94.58 79.10 18.30
C ILE A 1110 93.19 78.58 18.71
N GLU A 1111 92.10 79.08 18.13
CA GLU A 1111 90.75 78.59 18.42
C GLU A 1111 90.58 77.11 18.02
N VAL A 1112 91.18 76.68 16.91
CA VAL A 1112 91.16 75.26 16.49
C VAL A 1112 91.99 74.39 17.44
N TYR A 1113 93.21 74.80 17.83
CA TYR A 1113 94.00 74.02 18.81
C TYR A 1113 93.32 73.94 20.18
N VAL A 1114 92.68 75.02 20.64
CA VAL A 1114 91.92 75.04 21.89
C VAL A 1114 90.72 74.10 21.81
N LYS A 1115 89.97 74.10 20.70
CA LYS A 1115 88.86 73.15 20.48
C LYS A 1115 89.34 71.70 20.46
N ALA A 1116 90.54 71.45 19.98
CA ALA A 1116 91.14 70.11 19.96
C ALA A 1116 91.78 69.69 21.29
N GLY A 1117 91.81 70.56 22.30
CA GLY A 1117 92.46 70.30 23.59
C GLY A 1117 94.00 70.31 23.54
N MET A 1118 94.61 70.72 22.42
CA MET A 1118 96.06 70.77 22.21
C MET A 1118 96.64 72.10 22.73
N PHE A 1119 96.52 72.33 24.04
CA PHE A 1119 96.90 73.59 24.68
C PHE A 1119 98.40 73.90 24.59
N ASP A 1120 99.26 72.90 24.49
CA ASP A 1120 100.71 73.11 24.40
C ASP A 1120 101.12 73.72 23.05
N LYS A 1121 100.48 73.30 21.94
CA LYS A 1121 100.67 73.92 20.61
C LYS A 1121 100.01 75.30 20.54
N ALA A 1122 98.82 75.46 21.11
CA ALA A 1122 98.18 76.78 21.22
C ALA A 1122 99.07 77.80 21.99
N ARG A 1123 99.79 77.34 23.03
CA ARG A 1123 100.76 78.16 23.77
C ARG A 1123 101.99 78.53 22.94
N GLU A 1124 102.45 77.66 22.03
CA GLU A 1124 103.54 78.00 21.12
C GLU A 1124 103.13 79.07 20.11
N VAL A 1125 101.94 78.96 19.52
CA VAL A 1125 101.39 79.99 18.62
C VAL A 1125 101.16 81.31 19.36
N CYS A 1126 100.82 81.27 20.65
CA CYS A 1126 100.74 82.48 21.50
C CYS A 1126 102.08 83.22 21.69
N LYS A 1127 103.24 82.59 21.46
CA LYS A 1127 104.53 83.33 21.47
C LYS A 1127 104.59 84.37 20.34
N HIS A 1128 103.92 84.10 19.23
CA HIS A 1128 103.83 84.98 18.05
C HIS A 1128 102.67 85.98 18.14
N ALA A 1129 101.68 85.74 19.01
CA ALA A 1129 100.56 86.64 19.30
C ALA A 1129 100.28 86.73 20.82
N PRO A 1130 101.14 87.42 21.61
CA PRO A 1130 101.07 87.41 23.08
C PRO A 1130 99.76 87.96 23.66
N GLN A 1131 99.04 88.77 22.89
CA GLN A 1131 97.72 89.31 23.22
C GLN A 1131 96.61 88.25 23.40
N LEU A 1132 96.82 87.02 22.90
CA LEU A 1132 95.86 85.91 23.03
C LEU A 1132 96.27 84.88 24.09
N SER A 1133 97.41 85.06 24.77
CA SER A 1133 97.88 84.14 25.83
C SER A 1133 96.88 84.01 26.98
N SER A 1134 96.23 85.10 27.36
CA SER A 1134 95.19 85.09 28.40
C SER A 1134 93.95 84.27 28.02
N TYR A 1135 93.63 84.19 26.72
CA TYR A 1135 92.51 83.41 26.22
C TYR A 1135 92.80 81.91 26.30
N VAL A 1136 94.02 81.49 25.93
CA VAL A 1136 94.44 80.07 26.04
C VAL A 1136 94.55 79.63 27.50
N GLU A 1137 95.08 80.45 28.41
CA GLU A 1137 95.15 80.10 29.83
C GLU A 1137 93.77 80.01 30.51
N GLN A 1138 92.82 80.87 30.11
CA GLN A 1138 91.44 80.78 30.60
C GLN A 1138 90.73 79.54 30.07
N ALA A 1139 90.91 79.20 28.80
CA ALA A 1139 90.38 77.96 28.23
C ALA A 1139 91.00 76.71 28.87
N ALA A 1140 92.32 76.72 29.16
CA ALA A 1140 93.01 75.59 29.78
C ALA A 1140 92.55 75.31 31.22
N LYS A 1141 92.23 76.36 32.01
CA LYS A 1141 91.65 76.17 33.36
C LYS A 1141 90.22 75.66 33.34
N ALA A 1142 89.44 76.00 32.32
CA ALA A 1142 88.05 75.57 32.18
C ALA A 1142 87.92 74.10 31.74
N GLY A 1143 88.97 73.49 31.17
CA GLY A 1143 88.97 72.11 30.68
C GLY A 1143 89.46 71.02 31.65
N GLY A 1144 89.82 71.35 32.90
CA GLY A 1144 90.40 70.39 33.88
C GLY A 1144 89.41 69.73 34.86
N GLY A 1145 88.12 69.67 34.52
CA GLY A 1145 87.07 69.10 35.36
C GLY A 1145 86.11 68.22 34.55
N GLY A 1146 86.61 67.07 34.12
CA GLY A 1146 85.92 66.03 33.36
C GLY A 1146 86.89 64.90 33.07
#